data_AF-A0A7D9H1T5-F1
#
_entry.id   AF-A0A7D9H1T5-F1
#
_cell.length_a   1.000
_cell.length_b   1.000
_cell.length_c   1.000
_cell.angle_alpha   90.00
_cell.angle_beta   90.00
_cell.angle_gamma   90.00
#
_symmetry.space_group_name_H-M   'P 1'
#
loop_
_entity.id
_entity.type
_entity.pdbx_description
1 polymer ?
#
loop_
_entity_poly.entity_id
_entity_poly.type
_entity_poly.pdbx_seq_one_letter_code
_entity_poly.pdbx_strand_id
1 'polypeptide(L)'
;MIPQLFLFLIHLSLRVGSKMIFARLPQALGFRTLVNYSRPVIAASAVALTATRTINLQRARLFHSTCYAKDYEEEKEELKELNKDLTAVDNERLSKIRNIGISAHIDSGKTTFTERVLYYTGRIKAIHDVRGRDGVGAKMDSMDLEREKGITIQSAATYCTWDKDGDNYRMNLIDTPGHIDFTIEVERALRVLDGAVLIVCAVSGVQSQTVTVDRQMKRYNVPRITFINKMDRMGANPWRAVEQINKKLHIAAAAIQVPIGLEKEFKGVVNIIDRQAIYFEGSQGEKLRITKDIPVDLKDTVEQKRKTLIETLADVDDTIAECVIDEVEPTTDQIKNAIRAATIARTFTPVLMGSALANKGIQPVLDAVCDYLPNPSEVVNKALDVDHDEEPVSLIPSAERPTVALAFKLEEGKYGQLTYMRIYQGKVKKGQLITHVKSGKRVKVARLVRMHSDEMEDTDEVAAGEICATFGIDCSSGDTFTDGKVNYTMTSMFVPEAVVSLAIKPETKDAANFSKAVNRFQKEDPTFRVHYDKDSKETIISGMGELHLEIYIERMRREYNVSCKVGRPRVAYRESILGSSPFDYTHKKQTGGAGQYAKVMGNMKATCLADPEDLGVKPSEDLKFKNFFQTKIVGGKISEKFLMACNKGFDDCCERGPLIGAKVLGVNMIIDDGATHPVDSSELAFRTATHYAFTEAFNKSQPVILEPIMNVVITAPIEFQGACIGLINKLQGIIHDTENHADEFNLISDCSLSNLFGFASKLRASTQGKGEFTMEFKEYQPVLPNVQKKLIEDHRKKEQSKEK
;
A
#
# COMPACT_ATOMS: atom_id res chain seq x y z
N MET A 1 -12.57 42.81 24.54
CA MET A 1 -11.72 44.01 24.52
C MET A 1 -10.26 43.59 24.45
N ILE A 2 -9.55 44.06 23.43
CA ILE A 2 -8.09 44.29 23.38
C ILE A 2 -7.82 45.55 24.28
N PRO A 3 -6.61 45.90 24.82
CA PRO A 3 -5.24 45.37 24.61
C PRO A 3 -4.32 45.11 25.86
N GLN A 4 -3.26 44.32 25.63
CA GLN A 4 -1.79 44.55 25.83
C GLN A 4 -1.07 45.06 27.13
N LEU A 5 0.24 44.72 27.13
CA LEU A 5 1.45 45.41 27.65
C LEU A 5 1.87 45.12 29.13
N PHE A 6 3.01 44.44 29.37
CA PHE A 6 4.39 44.96 29.63
C PHE A 6 4.63 45.37 31.12
N LEU A 7 5.80 45.24 31.78
CA LEU A 7 7.11 44.63 31.48
C LEU A 7 7.98 44.51 32.80
N PHE A 8 8.98 43.61 32.83
CA PHE A 8 10.29 43.68 33.55
C PHE A 8 10.46 43.68 35.11
N LEU A 9 11.10 42.59 35.59
CA LEU A 9 12.46 42.48 36.20
C LEU A 9 12.87 43.12 37.57
N ILE A 10 13.56 42.27 38.36
CA ILE A 10 14.52 42.51 39.48
C ILE A 10 13.98 42.86 40.88
N HIS A 11 14.19 41.96 41.86
CA HIS A 11 14.74 42.34 43.18
C HIS A 11 15.45 41.19 43.94
N LEU A 12 16.18 41.58 45.00
CA LEU A 12 17.33 40.86 45.58
C LEU A 12 17.09 40.41 47.04
N SER A 13 17.53 39.19 47.37
CA SER A 13 18.07 38.73 48.68
C SER A 13 17.26 38.66 50.00
N LEU A 14 17.51 37.55 50.74
CA LEU A 14 17.58 37.33 52.21
C LEU A 14 16.33 37.20 53.12
N ARG A 15 16.13 35.96 53.66
CA ARG A 15 15.88 35.53 55.08
C ARG A 15 15.31 34.09 55.14
N VAL A 16 15.37 33.26 56.21
CA VAL A 16 16.33 33.04 57.33
C VAL A 16 15.97 31.71 58.07
N GLY A 17 16.94 30.99 58.66
CA GLY A 17 16.73 29.91 59.67
C GLY A 17 17.03 28.48 59.19
N SER A 18 18.13 27.78 59.51
CA SER A 18 18.87 27.48 60.76
C SER A 18 18.30 26.35 61.64
N LYS A 19 18.93 25.16 61.59
CA LYS A 19 19.34 24.36 62.77
C LYS A 19 20.37 23.27 62.42
N MET A 20 21.30 22.98 63.34
CA MET A 20 22.45 22.06 63.19
C MET A 20 22.19 20.66 63.77
N ILE A 21 23.05 19.67 63.48
CA ILE A 21 23.94 18.96 64.44
C ILE A 21 24.90 17.97 63.70
N PHE A 22 25.95 17.49 64.39
CA PHE A 22 27.27 17.06 63.88
C PHE A 22 27.56 15.53 63.86
N ALA A 23 28.58 15.15 63.05
CA ALA A 23 29.51 14.00 63.19
C ALA A 23 28.97 12.55 62.95
N ARG A 24 29.74 11.54 62.48
CA ARG A 24 31.19 11.24 62.57
C ARG A 24 31.75 10.48 61.33
N LEU A 25 33.08 10.53 61.18
CA LEU A 25 33.94 9.66 60.33
C LEU A 25 34.37 8.36 61.06
N PRO A 26 34.85 7.29 60.37
CA PRO A 26 36.27 7.16 59.94
C PRO A 26 36.42 6.62 58.48
N GLN A 27 37.47 6.89 57.68
CA GLN A 27 38.91 6.56 57.78
C GLN A 27 39.20 5.04 57.94
N ALA A 28 40.13 4.39 57.22
CA ALA A 28 41.02 4.81 56.10
C ALA A 28 41.67 3.57 55.40
N LEU A 29 42.45 3.83 54.32
CA LEU A 29 43.50 2.97 53.69
C LEU A 29 43.03 1.71 52.90
N GLY A 30 43.55 1.39 51.72
CA GLY A 30 44.43 2.17 50.83
C GLY A 30 45.05 1.39 49.64
N PHE A 31 45.54 2.15 48.64
CA PHE A 31 46.64 1.87 47.69
C PHE A 31 46.53 0.85 46.52
N ARG A 32 46.93 1.36 45.34
CA ARG A 32 47.64 0.72 44.18
C ARG A 32 46.89 -0.32 43.33
N THR A 33 46.54 -0.06 42.06
CA THR A 33 47.31 0.19 40.80
C THR A 33 47.85 -1.06 40.10
N LEU A 34 47.78 -1.03 38.76
CA LEU A 34 48.35 -1.97 37.76
C LEU A 34 47.58 -3.30 37.60
N VAL A 35 47.46 -3.95 36.43
CA VAL A 35 47.49 -3.63 34.98
C VAL A 35 47.57 -5.00 34.25
N ASN A 36 47.01 -5.09 33.04
CA ASN A 36 47.22 -6.13 32.00
C ASN A 36 46.52 -7.51 32.02
N TYR A 37 45.83 -7.74 30.88
CA TYR A 37 45.75 -8.95 30.03
C TYR A 37 45.52 -10.35 30.64
N SER A 38 44.36 -10.95 30.31
CA SER A 38 44.29 -12.12 29.41
C SER A 38 42.85 -12.60 29.13
N ARG A 39 42.52 -12.83 27.85
CA ARG A 39 41.56 -13.85 27.37
C ARG A 39 42.36 -15.17 27.15
N PRO A 40 41.78 -16.38 26.87
CA PRO A 40 40.41 -16.71 26.45
C PRO A 40 39.80 -18.02 27.09
N VAL A 41 38.73 -18.53 26.45
CA VAL A 41 38.25 -19.94 26.38
C VAL A 41 37.18 -20.41 27.39
N ILE A 42 35.93 -20.37 26.91
CA ILE A 42 34.92 -21.47 26.83
C ILE A 42 34.99 -22.59 27.89
N ALA A 43 33.94 -22.67 28.72
CA ALA A 43 33.32 -23.94 29.12
C ALA A 43 31.84 -23.70 29.48
N ALA A 44 30.94 -24.54 28.96
CA ALA A 44 29.52 -24.47 29.28
C ALA A 44 29.19 -25.25 30.57
N SER A 45 28.26 -24.74 31.38
CA SER A 45 27.50 -25.59 32.30
C SER A 45 26.05 -25.12 32.35
N ALA A 46 25.13 -25.96 31.89
CA ALA A 46 23.70 -25.72 32.03
C ALA A 46 23.26 -26.13 33.44
N VAL A 47 22.69 -25.18 34.19
CA VAL A 47 21.81 -25.47 35.33
C VAL A 47 20.54 -24.67 35.12
N ALA A 48 19.43 -25.38 34.89
CA ALA A 48 18.11 -24.79 34.72
C ALA A 48 17.46 -24.47 36.09
N LEU A 49 16.31 -23.78 36.02
CA LEU A 49 15.38 -23.46 37.12
C LEU A 49 15.77 -22.29 38.04
N THR A 50 15.29 -21.10 37.68
CA THR A 50 14.21 -20.49 38.47
C THR A 50 13.39 -19.54 37.60
N ALA A 51 12.07 -19.52 37.81
CA ALA A 51 11.14 -18.91 36.87
C ALA A 51 10.96 -17.40 37.10
N THR A 52 11.46 -16.60 36.17
CA THR A 52 11.03 -15.19 36.01
C THR A 52 10.17 -15.11 34.75
N ARG A 53 8.89 -14.79 34.90
CA ARG A 53 7.98 -14.56 33.77
C ARG A 53 8.46 -13.36 32.95
N THR A 54 9.13 -13.62 31.83
CA THR A 54 9.34 -12.61 30.79
C THR A 54 7.98 -12.13 30.32
N ILE A 55 7.74 -10.82 30.47
CA ILE A 55 6.60 -10.16 29.87
C ILE A 55 6.79 -10.28 28.36
N ASN A 56 5.85 -10.94 27.68
CA ASN A 56 5.73 -10.92 26.23
C ASN A 56 5.29 -9.52 25.79
N LEU A 57 6.22 -8.57 25.85
CA LEU A 57 6.24 -7.44 24.94
C LEU A 57 6.45 -8.05 23.55
N GLN A 58 5.33 -8.35 22.88
CA GLN A 58 5.34 -8.42 21.43
C GLN A 58 6.06 -7.15 20.96
N ARG A 59 7.20 -7.33 20.27
CA ARG A 59 7.80 -6.23 19.51
C ARG A 59 6.70 -5.77 18.55
N ALA A 60 6.02 -4.69 18.91
CA ALA A 60 5.28 -3.90 17.95
C ALA A 60 6.25 -3.69 16.79
N ARG A 61 5.83 -4.08 15.58
CA ARG A 61 6.64 -3.91 14.38
C ARG A 61 7.10 -2.46 14.41
N LEU A 62 8.41 -2.26 14.56
CA LEU A 62 8.97 -0.91 14.47
C LEU A 62 8.43 -0.36 13.16
N PHE A 63 7.70 0.76 13.28
CA PHE A 63 7.21 1.49 12.12
C PHE A 63 8.35 1.57 11.11
N HIS A 64 8.05 1.43 9.82
CA HIS A 64 9.02 1.69 8.77
C HIS A 64 9.64 3.06 9.04
N SER A 65 10.83 3.06 9.67
CA SER A 65 11.70 4.20 9.65
C SER A 65 12.02 4.35 8.18
N THR A 66 11.45 5.38 7.56
CA THR A 66 11.90 5.86 6.27
C THR A 66 13.39 6.07 6.38
N CYS A 67 14.15 5.09 5.89
CA CYS A 67 15.58 5.19 5.78
C CYS A 67 15.82 6.38 4.85
N TYR A 68 16.24 7.50 5.43
CA TYR A 68 16.73 8.62 4.66
C TYR A 68 17.79 8.06 3.71
N ALA A 69 17.70 8.46 2.44
CA ALA A 69 18.54 7.89 1.39
C ALA A 69 20.01 7.98 1.80
N LYS A 70 20.79 6.92 1.49
CA LYS A 70 22.25 7.04 1.47
C LYS A 70 22.60 8.17 0.51
N ASP A 71 23.57 8.99 0.89
CA ASP A 71 24.11 9.98 -0.04
C ASP A 71 24.67 9.25 -1.27
N TYR A 72 24.38 9.79 -2.45
CA TYR A 72 24.68 9.14 -3.73
C TYR A 72 26.17 8.79 -3.89
N GLU A 73 27.08 9.55 -3.27
CA GLU A 73 28.51 9.23 -3.27
C GLU A 73 28.81 7.88 -2.58
N GLU A 74 28.09 7.47 -1.53
CA GLU A 74 28.24 6.13 -0.95
C GLU A 74 27.80 5.04 -1.94
N GLU A 75 26.66 5.23 -2.62
CA GLU A 75 26.17 4.28 -3.63
C GLU A 75 27.14 4.18 -4.82
N LYS A 76 27.78 5.30 -5.20
CA LYS A 76 28.78 5.40 -6.27
C LYS A 76 30.11 4.75 -5.90
N GLU A 77 30.55 4.80 -4.65
CA GLU A 77 31.67 4.00 -4.16
C GLU A 77 31.34 2.50 -4.15
N GLU A 78 30.15 2.13 -3.67
CA GLU A 78 29.65 0.76 -3.68
C GLU A 78 29.62 0.20 -5.13
N LEU A 79 29.10 0.95 -6.10
CA LEU A 79 29.12 0.60 -7.52
C LEU A 79 30.53 0.43 -8.09
N LYS A 80 31.49 1.30 -7.73
CA LYS A 80 32.89 1.16 -8.16
C LYS A 80 33.52 -0.14 -7.65
N GLU A 81 33.11 -0.65 -6.49
CA GLU A 81 33.58 -1.92 -5.97
C GLU A 81 32.91 -3.09 -6.70
N LEU A 82 31.58 -3.08 -6.81
CA LEU A 82 30.81 -4.13 -7.47
C LEU A 82 31.21 -4.29 -8.96
N ASN A 83 31.46 -3.18 -9.65
CA ASN A 83 31.80 -3.21 -11.08
C ASN A 83 33.22 -3.73 -11.38
N LYS A 84 34.10 -3.92 -10.38
CA LYS A 84 35.39 -4.63 -10.55
C LYS A 84 35.19 -6.10 -10.94
N ASP A 85 34.08 -6.69 -10.52
CA ASP A 85 33.74 -8.10 -10.75
C ASP A 85 32.98 -8.33 -12.08
N LEU A 86 32.72 -7.28 -12.87
CA LEU A 86 32.05 -7.39 -14.17
C LEU A 86 33.04 -7.70 -15.29
N THR A 87 32.71 -8.73 -16.08
CA THR A 87 33.48 -9.06 -17.28
C THR A 87 33.28 -8.00 -18.37
N ALA A 88 34.24 -7.87 -19.30
CA ALA A 88 34.09 -6.96 -20.45
C ALA A 88 32.83 -7.28 -21.30
N VAL A 89 32.46 -8.56 -21.38
CA VAL A 89 31.26 -9.04 -22.08
C VAL A 89 29.98 -8.65 -21.34
N ASP A 90 29.96 -8.72 -20.00
CA ASP A 90 28.85 -8.21 -19.20
C ASP A 90 28.71 -6.68 -19.38
N ASN A 91 29.82 -5.93 -19.32
CA ASN A 91 29.79 -4.47 -19.49
C ASN A 91 29.25 -4.04 -20.87
N GLU A 92 29.69 -4.67 -21.97
CA GLU A 92 29.17 -4.36 -23.32
C GLU A 92 27.69 -4.73 -23.49
N ARG A 93 27.26 -5.82 -22.84
CA ARG A 93 25.87 -6.28 -22.86
C ARG A 93 24.95 -5.37 -22.04
N LEU A 94 25.40 -4.95 -20.86
CA LEU A 94 24.62 -4.13 -19.93
C LEU A 94 24.52 -2.67 -20.40
N SER A 95 25.59 -2.08 -20.95
CA SER A 95 25.60 -0.69 -21.43
C SER A 95 24.52 -0.40 -22.49
N LYS A 96 24.15 -1.42 -23.27
CA LYS A 96 23.11 -1.39 -24.32
C LYS A 96 21.70 -1.71 -23.80
N ILE A 97 21.49 -1.98 -22.51
CA ILE A 97 20.16 -2.28 -21.93
C ILE A 97 19.61 -1.06 -21.16
N ARG A 98 18.32 -0.80 -21.28
CA ARG A 98 17.55 0.14 -20.45
C ARG A 98 16.25 -0.51 -19.96
N ASN A 99 16.02 -0.52 -18.65
CA ASN A 99 14.76 -0.97 -18.04
C ASN A 99 13.96 0.26 -17.59
N ILE A 100 12.98 0.67 -18.40
CA ILE A 100 12.24 1.92 -18.21
C ILE A 100 10.75 1.73 -17.94
N GLY A 101 10.24 2.48 -16.95
CA GLY A 101 8.80 2.63 -16.73
C GLY A 101 8.29 3.93 -17.31
N ILE A 102 7.07 3.93 -17.83
CA ILE A 102 6.33 5.18 -18.06
C ILE A 102 5.31 5.33 -16.95
N SER A 103 5.32 6.47 -16.26
CA SER A 103 4.36 6.79 -15.19
C SER A 103 3.82 8.20 -15.36
N ALA A 104 2.53 8.39 -15.09
CA ALA A 104 1.83 9.65 -15.34
C ALA A 104 0.54 9.74 -14.52
N HIS A 105 0.00 10.96 -14.38
CA HIS A 105 -1.38 11.15 -13.92
C HIS A 105 -2.39 10.62 -14.98
N ILE A 106 -3.60 10.26 -14.55
CA ILE A 106 -4.72 9.89 -15.45
C ILE A 106 -4.86 10.93 -16.58
N ASP A 107 -5.19 10.46 -17.79
CA ASP A 107 -5.36 11.29 -18.98
C ASP A 107 -4.15 12.18 -19.35
N SER A 108 -2.93 11.87 -18.88
CA SER A 108 -1.71 12.56 -19.34
C SER A 108 -1.21 12.09 -20.72
N GLY A 109 -1.88 11.11 -21.34
CA GLY A 109 -1.50 10.56 -22.66
C GLY A 109 -0.35 9.53 -22.58
N LYS A 110 -0.32 8.76 -21.49
CA LYS A 110 0.71 7.76 -21.17
C LYS A 110 0.74 6.61 -22.18
N THR A 111 -0.35 5.85 -22.29
CA THR A 111 -0.53 4.76 -23.25
C THR A 111 -0.33 5.24 -24.70
N THR A 112 -0.79 6.45 -25.03
CA THR A 112 -0.54 7.08 -26.33
C THR A 112 0.96 7.28 -26.60
N PHE A 113 1.74 7.74 -25.61
CA PHE A 113 3.20 7.87 -25.73
C PHE A 113 3.86 6.49 -25.90
N THR A 114 3.49 5.50 -25.08
CA THR A 114 3.93 4.10 -25.20
C THR A 114 3.73 3.56 -26.62
N GLU A 115 2.55 3.80 -27.20
CA GLU A 115 2.22 3.32 -28.54
C GLU A 115 3.04 4.03 -29.64
N ARG A 116 3.30 5.34 -29.52
CA ARG A 116 4.23 6.04 -30.43
C ARG A 116 5.67 5.51 -30.30
N VAL A 117 6.12 5.16 -29.09
CA VAL A 117 7.44 4.51 -28.89
C VAL A 117 7.52 3.17 -29.62
N LEU A 118 6.47 2.34 -29.53
CA LEU A 118 6.42 1.05 -30.23
C LEU A 118 6.32 1.20 -31.76
N TYR A 119 5.72 2.28 -32.25
CA TYR A 119 5.72 2.62 -33.68
C TYR A 119 7.12 3.04 -34.17
N TYR A 120 7.76 4.01 -33.51
CA TYR A 120 9.08 4.51 -33.96
C TYR A 120 10.21 3.49 -33.80
N THR A 121 10.09 2.54 -32.86
CA THR A 121 11.01 1.39 -32.73
C THR A 121 10.70 0.25 -33.72
N GLY A 122 9.79 0.47 -34.68
CA GLY A 122 9.44 -0.46 -35.75
C GLY A 122 8.64 -1.70 -35.31
N ARG A 123 8.14 -1.72 -34.06
CA ARG A 123 7.43 -2.88 -33.48
C ARG A 123 5.95 -2.92 -33.85
N ILE A 124 5.32 -1.78 -34.08
CA ILE A 124 3.93 -1.67 -34.55
C ILE A 124 3.91 -0.97 -35.91
N LYS A 125 3.10 -1.48 -36.85
CA LYS A 125 3.03 -0.98 -38.24
C LYS A 125 2.04 0.18 -38.46
N ALA A 126 1.04 0.31 -37.61
CA ALA A 126 -0.02 1.33 -37.68
C ALA A 126 -0.44 1.72 -36.26
N ILE A 127 -0.76 2.99 -36.06
CA ILE A 127 -1.03 3.53 -34.72
C ILE A 127 -2.53 3.69 -34.53
N HIS A 128 -3.03 3.21 -33.38
CA HIS A 128 -4.41 3.35 -32.98
C HIS A 128 -4.52 4.38 -31.84
N ASP A 129 -5.74 4.82 -31.53
CA ASP A 129 -5.99 5.73 -30.40
C ASP A 129 -6.85 5.00 -29.36
N VAL A 130 -6.50 5.18 -28.07
CA VAL A 130 -7.19 4.56 -26.90
C VAL A 130 -8.72 4.79 -26.93
N ARG A 131 -9.19 5.92 -27.50
CA ARG A 131 -10.61 6.23 -27.70
C ARG A 131 -10.91 6.59 -29.17
N GLY A 132 -10.27 5.90 -30.11
CA GLY A 132 -10.49 6.04 -31.54
C GLY A 132 -11.89 5.59 -31.99
N ARG A 133 -12.33 6.05 -33.16
CA ARG A 133 -13.61 5.64 -33.79
C ARG A 133 -13.52 4.30 -34.53
N ASP A 134 -12.32 3.76 -34.64
CA ASP A 134 -11.96 2.50 -35.27
C ASP A 134 -12.25 1.28 -34.38
N GLY A 135 -12.41 1.47 -33.06
CA GLY A 135 -12.84 0.42 -32.13
C GLY A 135 -11.80 -0.67 -31.85
N VAL A 136 -10.59 -0.56 -32.42
CA VAL A 136 -9.47 -1.48 -32.19
C VAL A 136 -8.82 -1.24 -30.83
N GLY A 137 -8.66 0.03 -30.45
CA GLY A 137 -7.97 0.45 -29.22
C GLY A 137 -6.45 0.36 -29.33
N ALA A 138 -5.75 0.86 -28.32
CA ALA A 138 -4.29 0.79 -28.23
C ALA A 138 -3.79 -0.65 -28.00
N LYS A 139 -2.70 -1.07 -28.66
CA LYS A 139 -2.15 -2.45 -28.51
C LYS A 139 -1.77 -2.80 -27.05
N MET A 140 -1.49 -1.80 -26.22
CA MET A 140 -1.08 -1.98 -24.82
C MET A 140 -2.25 -2.24 -23.86
N ASP A 141 -3.46 -1.78 -24.18
CA ASP A 141 -4.67 -2.04 -23.39
C ASP A 141 -5.32 -3.33 -23.95
N SER A 142 -4.85 -4.49 -23.48
CA SER A 142 -5.22 -5.81 -24.02
C SER A 142 -6.54 -6.34 -23.46
N MET A 143 -6.94 -5.92 -22.26
CA MET A 143 -8.21 -6.33 -21.65
C MET A 143 -9.40 -5.55 -22.25
N ASP A 144 -10.52 -6.25 -22.50
CA ASP A 144 -11.78 -5.62 -22.91
C ASP A 144 -12.21 -4.50 -21.95
N LEU A 145 -11.98 -4.68 -20.64
CA LEU A 145 -12.28 -3.70 -19.60
C LEU A 145 -11.44 -2.43 -19.70
N GLU A 146 -10.17 -2.54 -20.11
CA GLU A 146 -9.28 -1.39 -20.30
C GLU A 146 -9.76 -0.55 -21.49
N ARG A 147 -10.18 -1.20 -22.58
CA ARG A 147 -10.76 -0.56 -23.76
C ARG A 147 -12.12 0.08 -23.48
N GLU A 148 -13.00 -0.60 -22.75
CA GLU A 148 -14.32 -0.08 -22.36
C GLU A 148 -14.23 1.15 -21.45
N LYS A 149 -13.37 1.12 -20.43
CA LYS A 149 -13.19 2.23 -19.49
C LYS A 149 -12.22 3.30 -20.01
N GLY A 150 -11.39 2.95 -21.01
CA GLY A 150 -10.33 3.80 -21.57
C GLY A 150 -9.26 4.14 -20.52
N ILE A 151 -8.86 3.16 -19.71
CA ILE A 151 -7.79 3.25 -18.70
C ILE A 151 -6.97 1.96 -18.69
N THR A 152 -5.66 2.08 -18.53
CA THR A 152 -4.77 0.93 -18.24
C THR A 152 -4.99 0.47 -16.80
N ILE A 153 -5.20 -0.83 -16.60
CA ILE A 153 -5.51 -1.50 -15.32
C ILE A 153 -4.30 -2.31 -14.87
N GLN A 154 -3.77 -3.20 -15.72
CA GLN A 154 -2.57 -3.98 -15.44
C GLN A 154 -1.33 -3.33 -16.07
N SER A 155 -0.16 -3.55 -15.46
CA SER A 155 1.10 -3.13 -16.09
C SER A 155 1.40 -3.98 -17.34
N ALA A 156 1.64 -3.30 -18.45
CA ALA A 156 1.97 -3.93 -19.74
C ALA A 156 3.49 -3.86 -19.96
N ALA A 157 4.13 -5.03 -20.09
CA ALA A 157 5.58 -5.15 -20.29
C ALA A 157 5.88 -5.53 -21.74
N THR A 158 6.67 -4.70 -22.43
CA THR A 158 7.00 -4.88 -23.85
C THR A 158 8.48 -4.61 -24.10
N TYR A 159 9.10 -5.45 -24.94
CA TYR A 159 10.46 -5.26 -25.43
C TYR A 159 10.49 -4.47 -26.76
N CYS A 160 11.39 -3.49 -26.86
CA CYS A 160 11.69 -2.77 -28.10
C CYS A 160 13.20 -2.49 -28.25
N THR A 161 13.57 -2.03 -29.45
CA THR A 161 14.96 -1.76 -29.86
C THR A 161 15.03 -0.39 -30.51
N TRP A 162 15.96 0.46 -30.07
CA TRP A 162 16.18 1.80 -30.58
C TRP A 162 17.59 1.89 -31.16
N ASP A 163 17.71 2.27 -32.43
CA ASP A 163 18.99 2.58 -33.06
C ASP A 163 19.28 4.06 -32.83
N LYS A 164 20.39 4.36 -32.16
CA LYS A 164 20.88 5.70 -31.92
C LYS A 164 22.32 5.80 -32.35
N ASP A 165 22.59 6.68 -33.31
CA ASP A 165 23.93 6.97 -33.84
C ASP A 165 24.70 5.72 -34.35
N GLY A 166 23.98 4.63 -34.67
CA GLY A 166 24.52 3.33 -35.10
C GLY A 166 24.62 2.28 -33.99
N ASP A 167 24.37 2.64 -32.74
CA ASP A 167 24.29 1.73 -31.60
C ASP A 167 22.85 1.29 -31.32
N ASN A 168 22.62 -0.02 -31.24
CA ASN A 168 21.29 -0.60 -31.02
C ASN A 168 21.05 -0.88 -29.52
N TYR A 169 20.22 -0.05 -28.90
CA TYR A 169 19.81 -0.13 -27.51
C TYR A 169 18.57 -1.02 -27.34
N ARG A 170 18.62 -1.92 -26.36
CA ARG A 170 17.53 -2.79 -25.92
C ARG A 170 16.76 -2.12 -24.80
N MET A 171 15.50 -1.79 -25.06
CA MET A 171 14.61 -1.16 -24.08
C MET A 171 13.55 -2.16 -23.61
N ASN A 172 13.54 -2.47 -22.33
CA ASN A 172 12.41 -3.11 -21.66
C ASN A 172 11.50 -2.01 -21.13
N LEU A 173 10.28 -1.96 -21.63
CA LEU A 173 9.30 -0.91 -21.35
C LEU A 173 8.16 -1.47 -20.50
N ILE A 174 7.90 -0.86 -19.34
CA ILE A 174 6.72 -1.17 -18.51
C ILE A 174 5.79 0.03 -18.48
N ASP A 175 4.60 -0.12 -19.04
CA ASP A 175 3.56 0.91 -18.98
C ASP A 175 2.76 0.75 -17.67
N THR A 176 2.80 1.76 -16.79
CA THR A 176 2.25 1.66 -15.43
C THR A 176 0.87 2.32 -15.30
N PRO A 177 -0.14 1.71 -14.65
CA PRO A 177 -1.47 2.32 -14.56
C PRO A 177 -1.41 3.67 -13.83
N GLY A 178 -2.18 4.65 -14.32
CA GLY A 178 -2.16 6.01 -13.77
C GLY A 178 -3.17 6.25 -12.65
N HIS A 179 -4.05 5.28 -12.36
CA HIS A 179 -5.18 5.43 -11.46
C HIS A 179 -4.84 5.00 -10.02
N ILE A 180 -5.29 5.78 -9.02
CA ILE A 180 -4.94 5.59 -7.61
C ILE A 180 -5.31 4.20 -7.05
N ASP A 181 -6.40 3.61 -7.55
CA ASP A 181 -6.83 2.25 -7.16
C ASP A 181 -5.86 1.15 -7.63
N PHE A 182 -5.02 1.39 -8.65
CA PHE A 182 -4.04 0.41 -9.16
C PHE A 182 -2.60 0.79 -8.78
N THR A 183 -2.42 1.50 -7.66
CA THR A 183 -1.11 1.93 -7.16
C THR A 183 -0.13 0.79 -6.93
N ILE A 184 -0.60 -0.42 -6.58
CA ILE A 184 0.24 -1.60 -6.39
C ILE A 184 0.98 -2.06 -7.67
N GLU A 185 0.36 -1.89 -8.85
CA GLU A 185 1.02 -2.15 -10.13
C GLU A 185 2.16 -1.15 -10.39
N VAL A 186 2.02 0.09 -9.91
CA VAL A 186 3.07 1.12 -9.99
C VAL A 186 4.20 0.81 -9.02
N GLU A 187 3.91 0.42 -7.76
CA GLU A 187 4.91 -0.04 -6.77
C GLU A 187 5.73 -1.22 -7.32
N ARG A 188 5.03 -2.23 -7.86
CA ARG A 188 5.58 -3.44 -8.49
C ARG A 188 6.49 -3.10 -9.67
N ALA A 189 6.04 -2.22 -10.56
CA ALA A 189 6.85 -1.80 -11.70
C ALA A 189 8.09 -1.04 -11.24
N LEU A 190 7.95 0.00 -10.40
CA LEU A 190 9.07 0.84 -9.97
C LEU A 190 10.15 0.04 -9.22
N ARG A 191 9.79 -1.01 -8.45
CA ARG A 191 10.77 -1.90 -7.80
C ARG A 191 11.68 -2.67 -8.78
N VAL A 192 11.20 -2.85 -10.02
CA VAL A 192 11.78 -3.70 -11.07
C VAL A 192 12.47 -2.89 -12.16
N LEU A 193 12.35 -1.56 -12.14
CA LEU A 193 12.89 -0.66 -13.15
C LEU A 193 14.20 -0.02 -12.71
N ASP A 194 15.02 0.37 -13.68
CA ASP A 194 16.28 1.10 -13.43
C ASP A 194 16.12 2.61 -13.68
N GLY A 195 15.13 3.01 -14.48
CA GLY A 195 14.77 4.41 -14.67
C GLY A 195 13.30 4.59 -15.05
N ALA A 196 12.83 5.84 -15.06
CA ALA A 196 11.45 6.16 -15.42
C ALA A 196 11.31 7.42 -16.30
N VAL A 197 10.24 7.45 -17.08
CA VAL A 197 9.75 8.62 -17.81
C VAL A 197 8.51 9.14 -17.09
N LEU A 198 8.64 10.28 -16.43
CA LEU A 198 7.54 10.97 -15.76
C LEU A 198 6.81 11.87 -16.76
N ILE A 199 5.59 11.51 -17.15
CA ILE A 199 4.80 12.30 -18.09
C ILE A 199 3.92 13.31 -17.34
N VAL A 200 4.06 14.58 -17.71
CA VAL A 200 3.30 15.73 -17.17
C VAL A 200 2.52 16.40 -18.29
N CYS A 201 1.28 16.82 -18.04
CA CYS A 201 0.45 17.51 -19.03
C CYS A 201 0.82 19.01 -19.12
N ALA A 202 1.08 19.53 -20.32
CA ALA A 202 1.39 20.95 -20.57
C ALA A 202 0.29 21.93 -20.11
N VAL A 203 -0.97 21.48 -20.04
CA VAL A 203 -2.13 22.30 -19.63
C VAL A 203 -2.40 22.18 -18.13
N SER A 204 -2.32 20.96 -17.57
CA SER A 204 -2.64 20.71 -16.16
C SER A 204 -1.45 21.01 -15.24
N GLY A 205 -0.23 20.72 -15.67
CA GLY A 205 0.97 20.71 -14.82
C GLY A 205 0.96 19.54 -13.83
N VAL A 206 1.54 19.75 -12.65
CA VAL A 206 1.69 18.73 -11.60
C VAL A 206 0.38 18.57 -10.81
N GLN A 207 -0.20 17.38 -10.89
CA GLN A 207 -1.47 17.00 -10.26
C GLN A 207 -1.23 16.10 -9.03
N SER A 208 -2.27 15.79 -8.25
CA SER A 208 -2.15 15.03 -7.00
C SER A 208 -1.44 13.68 -7.17
N GLN A 209 -1.87 12.85 -8.13
CA GLN A 209 -1.23 11.55 -8.36
C GLN A 209 0.20 11.69 -8.91
N THR A 210 0.57 12.81 -9.55
CA THR A 210 1.96 13.07 -9.93
C THR A 210 2.86 13.16 -8.68
N VAL A 211 2.35 13.72 -7.59
CA VAL A 211 3.04 13.76 -6.28
C VAL A 211 3.08 12.36 -5.64
N THR A 212 2.01 11.57 -5.75
CA THR A 212 2.00 10.17 -5.28
C THR A 212 3.05 9.33 -6.01
N VAL A 213 3.09 9.40 -7.34
CA VAL A 213 4.08 8.72 -8.18
C VAL A 213 5.50 9.20 -7.88
N ASP A 214 5.70 10.50 -7.62
CA ASP A 214 6.98 11.02 -7.16
C ASP A 214 7.44 10.40 -5.83
N ARG A 215 6.56 10.31 -4.84
CA ARG A 215 6.85 9.64 -3.55
C ARG A 215 7.23 8.16 -3.76
N GLN A 216 6.57 7.47 -4.69
CA GLN A 216 6.90 6.08 -5.04
C GLN A 216 8.26 5.96 -5.73
N MET A 217 8.58 6.84 -6.69
CA MET A 217 9.90 6.88 -7.34
C MET A 217 11.03 7.17 -6.35
N LYS A 218 10.81 8.11 -5.41
CA LYS A 218 11.74 8.41 -4.32
C LYS A 218 11.92 7.21 -3.38
N ARG A 219 10.86 6.49 -3.02
CA ARG A 219 10.93 5.28 -2.16
C ARG A 219 11.82 4.18 -2.75
N TYR A 220 11.75 3.96 -4.07
CA TYR A 220 12.57 2.96 -4.76
C TYR A 220 13.85 3.52 -5.40
N ASN A 221 14.22 4.77 -5.09
CA ASN A 221 15.43 5.40 -5.60
C ASN A 221 15.55 5.40 -7.14
N VAL A 222 14.45 5.57 -7.88
CA VAL A 222 14.42 5.45 -9.35
C VAL A 222 14.76 6.79 -10.03
N PRO A 223 15.88 6.89 -10.79
CA PRO A 223 16.19 8.03 -11.66
C PRO A 223 15.11 8.30 -12.70
N ARG A 224 14.89 9.58 -13.06
CA ARG A 224 13.81 9.92 -13.99
C ARG A 224 14.13 11.08 -14.93
N ILE A 225 13.62 10.97 -16.15
CA ILE A 225 13.47 12.10 -17.08
C ILE A 225 12.01 12.55 -17.07
N THR A 226 11.76 13.83 -17.31
CA THR A 226 10.39 14.38 -17.36
C THR A 226 10.00 14.73 -18.79
N PHE A 227 8.82 14.27 -19.23
CA PHE A 227 8.26 14.62 -20.53
C PHE A 227 6.97 15.45 -20.39
N ILE A 228 7.00 16.69 -20.85
CA ILE A 228 5.81 17.55 -20.94
C ILE A 228 5.07 17.20 -22.24
N ASN A 229 3.96 16.47 -22.09
CA ASN A 229 3.09 16.02 -23.17
C ASN A 229 1.92 16.99 -23.40
N LYS A 230 1.22 16.82 -24.53
CA LYS A 230 0.02 17.57 -24.93
C LYS A 230 0.27 19.05 -25.24
N MET A 231 1.45 19.35 -25.79
CA MET A 231 1.82 20.69 -26.31
C MET A 231 0.90 21.21 -27.43
N ASP A 232 0.11 20.33 -28.05
CA ASP A 232 -0.89 20.62 -29.09
C ASP A 232 -2.20 21.22 -28.56
N ARG A 233 -2.46 21.13 -27.24
CA ARG A 233 -3.73 21.59 -26.64
C ARG A 233 -3.74 23.10 -26.39
N MET A 234 -4.94 23.69 -26.48
CA MET A 234 -5.15 25.08 -26.10
C MET A 234 -4.82 25.31 -24.62
N GLY A 235 -4.10 26.39 -24.31
CA GLY A 235 -3.60 26.72 -22.98
C GLY A 235 -2.36 25.91 -22.56
N ALA A 236 -1.64 25.28 -23.49
CA ALA A 236 -0.38 24.61 -23.20
C ALA A 236 0.69 25.61 -22.73
N ASN A 237 1.21 25.43 -21.52
CA ASN A 237 2.28 26.25 -20.95
C ASN A 237 3.33 25.36 -20.27
N PRO A 238 4.40 24.97 -20.99
CA PRO A 238 5.42 24.07 -20.44
C PRO A 238 6.22 24.73 -19.31
N TRP A 239 6.44 26.04 -19.36
CA TRP A 239 7.18 26.77 -18.33
C TRP A 239 6.48 26.69 -16.97
N ARG A 240 5.14 26.82 -16.94
CA ARG A 240 4.35 26.61 -15.74
C ARG A 240 4.47 25.18 -15.20
N ALA A 241 4.59 24.19 -16.07
CA ALA A 241 4.81 22.80 -15.65
C ALA A 241 6.20 22.60 -15.02
N VAL A 242 7.27 23.16 -15.63
CA VAL A 242 8.63 23.16 -15.08
C VAL A 242 8.67 23.82 -13.69
N GLU A 243 8.06 25.00 -13.53
CA GLU A 243 7.98 25.67 -12.22
C GLU A 243 7.23 24.83 -11.18
N GLN A 244 6.14 24.16 -11.58
CA GLN A 244 5.37 23.30 -10.68
C GLN A 244 6.12 22.04 -10.28
N ILE A 245 7.00 21.50 -11.13
CA ILE A 245 7.88 20.37 -10.78
C ILE A 245 8.84 20.82 -9.67
N ASN A 246 9.56 21.92 -9.88
CA ASN A 246 10.48 22.48 -8.87
C ASN A 246 9.75 22.77 -7.54
N LYS A 247 8.60 23.47 -7.59
CA LYS A 247 7.88 23.95 -6.39
C LYS A 247 7.07 22.88 -5.64
N LYS A 248 6.52 21.85 -6.32
CA LYS A 248 5.64 20.84 -5.69
C LYS A 248 6.28 19.46 -5.53
N LEU A 249 7.27 19.12 -6.34
CA LEU A 249 8.01 17.85 -6.21
C LEU A 249 9.34 18.04 -5.49
N HIS A 250 9.82 19.27 -5.32
CA HIS A 250 11.10 19.59 -4.66
C HIS A 250 12.28 18.85 -5.31
N ILE A 251 12.40 18.99 -6.63
CA ILE A 251 13.48 18.42 -7.46
C ILE A 251 13.96 19.53 -8.39
N ALA A 252 15.28 19.69 -8.53
CA ALA A 252 15.84 20.62 -9.51
C ALA A 252 15.48 20.14 -10.92
N ALA A 253 14.71 20.95 -11.65
CA ALA A 253 14.20 20.58 -12.97
C ALA A 253 14.35 21.73 -13.95
N ALA A 254 15.18 21.55 -14.98
CA ALA A 254 15.36 22.50 -16.06
C ALA A 254 15.02 21.90 -17.42
N ALA A 255 14.55 22.76 -18.33
CA ALA A 255 14.25 22.37 -19.69
C ALA A 255 15.53 22.22 -20.50
N ILE A 256 15.66 21.11 -21.22
CA ILE A 256 16.73 20.90 -22.22
C ILE A 256 16.26 21.26 -23.65
N GLN A 257 14.99 21.66 -23.79
CA GLN A 257 14.33 21.99 -25.05
C GLN A 257 13.48 23.27 -24.94
N VAL A 258 13.43 24.04 -26.04
CA VAL A 258 12.45 25.14 -26.25
C VAL A 258 11.45 24.71 -27.34
N PRO A 259 10.13 24.86 -27.18
CA PRO A 259 9.17 24.49 -28.21
C PRO A 259 9.14 25.51 -29.36
N ILE A 260 9.02 25.02 -30.59
CA ILE A 260 8.83 25.85 -31.79
C ILE A 260 7.34 25.96 -32.08
N GLY A 261 6.74 27.08 -31.67
CA GLY A 261 5.29 27.30 -31.64
C GLY A 261 4.62 26.62 -30.44
N LEU A 262 3.33 26.92 -30.25
CA LEU A 262 2.48 26.31 -29.21
C LEU A 262 1.15 25.86 -29.83
N GLU A 263 0.44 24.99 -29.12
CA GLU A 263 -0.88 24.51 -29.51
C GLU A 263 -0.87 23.92 -30.95
N LYS A 264 -1.79 24.35 -31.81
CA LYS A 264 -1.86 23.94 -33.22
C LYS A 264 -0.62 24.37 -34.04
N GLU A 265 0.12 25.38 -33.59
CA GLU A 265 1.31 25.88 -34.28
C GLU A 265 2.60 25.18 -33.85
N PHE A 266 2.52 24.25 -32.88
CA PHE A 266 3.66 23.44 -32.44
C PHE A 266 4.22 22.58 -33.60
N LYS A 267 5.43 22.92 -34.08
CA LYS A 267 6.08 22.31 -35.26
C LYS A 267 7.34 21.51 -34.93
N GLY A 268 8.00 21.82 -33.82
CA GLY A 268 9.33 21.30 -33.51
C GLY A 268 9.79 21.66 -32.11
N VAL A 269 11.04 21.30 -31.79
CA VAL A 269 11.73 21.70 -30.56
C VAL A 269 13.16 22.13 -30.89
N VAL A 270 13.68 23.13 -30.19
CA VAL A 270 15.11 23.48 -30.22
C VAL A 270 15.79 22.77 -29.06
N ASN A 271 16.76 21.90 -29.35
CA ASN A 271 17.68 21.35 -28.37
C ASN A 271 18.65 22.46 -27.94
N ILE A 272 18.61 22.81 -26.65
CA ILE A 272 19.36 23.92 -26.05
C ILE A 272 20.84 23.56 -25.88
N ILE A 273 21.14 22.28 -25.66
CA ILE A 273 22.50 21.77 -25.38
C ILE A 273 23.34 21.85 -26.65
N ASP A 274 22.82 21.31 -27.76
CA ASP A 274 23.52 21.28 -29.05
C ASP A 274 23.26 22.52 -29.94
N ARG A 275 22.43 23.47 -29.48
CA ARG A 275 21.96 24.66 -30.22
C ARG A 275 21.39 24.29 -31.61
N GLN A 276 20.46 23.32 -31.67
CA GLN A 276 19.89 22.78 -32.91
C GLN A 276 18.35 22.74 -32.90
N ALA A 277 17.72 23.18 -33.99
CA ALA A 277 16.28 23.10 -34.21
C ALA A 277 15.90 21.74 -34.85
N ILE A 278 14.95 21.04 -34.24
CA ILE A 278 14.42 19.75 -34.68
C ILE A 278 12.97 19.95 -35.12
N TYR A 279 12.72 19.77 -36.42
CA TYR A 279 11.38 19.77 -36.99
C TYR A 279 10.93 18.35 -37.29
N PHE A 280 9.66 18.05 -36.98
CA PHE A 280 9.05 16.74 -37.22
C PHE A 280 8.20 16.80 -38.50
N GLU A 281 8.67 16.15 -39.55
CA GLU A 281 8.04 16.13 -40.87
C GLU A 281 7.49 14.72 -41.21
N GLY A 282 6.57 14.68 -42.18
CA GLY A 282 5.83 13.47 -42.55
C GLY A 282 4.50 13.31 -41.79
N SER A 283 3.68 12.34 -42.22
CA SER A 283 2.32 12.10 -41.70
C SER A 283 2.29 11.70 -40.23
N GLN A 284 3.29 10.92 -39.77
CA GLN A 284 3.44 10.48 -38.38
C GLN A 284 4.76 11.01 -37.76
N GLY A 285 5.28 12.15 -38.24
CA GLY A 285 6.52 12.75 -37.70
C GLY A 285 7.78 11.88 -37.87
N GLU A 286 7.78 10.97 -38.84
CA GLU A 286 8.84 9.99 -39.11
C GLU A 286 10.17 10.63 -39.57
N LYS A 287 10.11 11.81 -40.21
CA LYS A 287 11.29 12.47 -40.78
C LYS A 287 11.73 13.62 -39.88
N LEU A 288 12.85 13.43 -39.20
CA LEU A 288 13.49 14.47 -38.40
C LEU A 288 14.32 15.38 -39.30
N ARG A 289 13.92 16.65 -39.44
CA ARG A 289 14.76 17.68 -40.07
C ARG A 289 15.48 18.46 -38.96
N ILE A 290 16.74 18.10 -38.75
CA ILE A 290 17.64 18.75 -37.78
C ILE A 290 18.40 19.86 -38.51
N THR A 291 18.43 21.07 -37.95
CA THR A 291 19.07 22.25 -38.55
C THR A 291 19.75 23.09 -37.46
N LYS A 292 20.92 23.67 -37.75
CA LYS A 292 21.59 24.61 -36.82
C LYS A 292 20.92 26.00 -36.79
N ASP A 293 20.05 26.29 -37.75
CA ASP A 293 19.34 27.56 -37.86
C ASP A 293 18.15 27.61 -36.87
N ILE A 294 18.39 28.24 -35.72
CA ILE A 294 17.36 28.54 -34.73
C ILE A 294 16.48 29.71 -35.22
N PRO A 295 15.13 29.62 -35.13
CA PRO A 295 14.21 30.71 -35.43
C PRO A 295 14.59 32.00 -34.69
N VAL A 296 14.57 33.14 -35.40
CA VAL A 296 15.09 34.42 -34.88
C VAL A 296 14.36 34.87 -33.62
N ASP A 297 13.05 34.64 -33.56
CA ASP A 297 12.15 34.87 -32.44
C ASP A 297 12.46 34.02 -31.19
N LEU A 298 13.14 32.89 -31.35
CA LEU A 298 13.47 31.97 -30.25
C LEU A 298 14.91 32.07 -29.76
N LYS A 299 15.82 32.74 -30.47
CA LYS A 299 17.26 32.80 -30.10
C LYS A 299 17.48 33.31 -28.68
N ASP A 300 16.89 34.45 -28.33
CA ASP A 300 17.03 35.04 -27.00
C ASP A 300 16.44 34.13 -25.91
N THR A 301 15.33 33.45 -26.21
CA THR A 301 14.70 32.49 -25.29
C THR A 301 15.58 31.25 -25.10
N VAL A 302 16.22 30.76 -26.16
CA VAL A 302 17.13 29.59 -26.10
C VAL A 302 18.34 29.91 -25.25
N GLU A 303 19.00 31.05 -25.44
CA GLU A 303 20.17 31.42 -24.63
C GLU A 303 19.78 31.74 -23.17
N GLN A 304 18.62 32.39 -22.94
CA GLN A 304 18.11 32.58 -21.57
C GLN A 304 17.87 31.23 -20.87
N LYS A 305 17.23 30.26 -21.55
CA LYS A 305 16.98 28.93 -20.97
C LYS A 305 18.24 28.07 -20.87
N ARG A 306 19.23 28.26 -21.76
CA ARG A 306 20.58 27.68 -21.62
C ARG A 306 21.24 28.18 -20.34
N LYS A 307 21.19 29.48 -20.08
CA LYS A 307 21.73 30.06 -18.84
C LYS A 307 21.06 29.48 -17.61
N THR A 308 19.72 29.44 -17.56
CA THR A 308 18.98 28.82 -16.45
C THR A 308 19.30 27.33 -16.28
N LEU A 309 19.50 26.57 -17.37
CA LEU A 309 19.94 25.17 -17.30
C LEU A 309 21.33 25.05 -16.67
N ILE A 310 22.29 25.88 -17.07
CA ILE A 310 23.65 25.87 -16.52
C ILE A 310 23.66 26.31 -15.05
N GLU A 311 22.90 27.36 -14.69
CA GLU A 311 22.69 27.80 -13.31
C GLU A 311 22.10 26.68 -12.44
N THR A 312 21.05 25.99 -12.92
CA THR A 312 20.42 24.87 -12.19
C THR A 312 21.34 23.64 -12.10
N LEU A 313 22.26 23.45 -13.05
CA LEU A 313 23.25 22.36 -13.00
C LEU A 313 24.42 22.69 -12.07
N ALA A 314 24.84 23.95 -11.96
CA ALA A 314 25.85 24.40 -11.00
C ALA A 314 25.41 24.20 -9.54
N ASP A 315 24.10 24.24 -9.25
CA ASP A 315 23.55 23.92 -7.92
C ASP A 315 23.66 22.42 -7.54
N VAL A 316 23.98 21.52 -8.49
CA VAL A 316 23.94 20.05 -8.28
C VAL A 316 25.16 19.27 -8.80
N ASP A 317 26.04 19.88 -9.60
CA ASP A 317 27.23 19.27 -10.18
C ASP A 317 28.45 20.19 -10.04
N ASP A 318 29.46 19.72 -9.30
CA ASP A 318 30.66 20.49 -8.98
C ASP A 318 31.45 20.92 -10.23
N THR A 319 31.46 20.11 -11.30
CA THR A 319 32.24 20.42 -12.51
C THR A 319 31.63 21.55 -13.32
N ILE A 320 30.29 21.67 -13.31
CA ILE A 320 29.58 22.81 -13.88
C ILE A 320 29.70 24.03 -12.96
N ALA A 321 29.68 23.84 -11.63
CA ALA A 321 29.88 24.92 -10.67
C ALA A 321 31.25 25.60 -10.85
N GLU A 322 32.34 24.83 -10.98
CA GLU A 322 33.68 25.33 -11.29
C GLU A 322 33.69 26.15 -12.59
N CYS A 323 33.12 25.63 -13.68
CA CYS A 323 33.03 26.35 -14.96
C CYS A 323 32.30 27.70 -14.83
N VAL A 324 31.22 27.76 -14.03
CA VAL A 324 30.44 28.99 -13.81
C VAL A 324 31.20 29.99 -12.94
N ILE A 325 31.96 29.53 -11.94
CA ILE A 325 32.78 30.38 -11.06
C ILE A 325 33.95 31.00 -11.85
N ASP A 326 34.58 30.24 -12.73
CA ASP A 326 35.71 30.70 -13.56
C ASP A 326 35.27 31.49 -14.81
N GLU A 327 33.97 31.76 -14.97
CA GLU A 327 33.35 32.43 -16.13
C GLU A 327 33.59 31.73 -17.49
N VAL A 328 33.78 30.39 -17.48
CA VAL A 328 34.03 29.56 -18.67
C VAL A 328 32.72 28.91 -19.16
N GLU A 329 32.37 29.08 -20.45
CA GLU A 329 31.24 28.35 -21.05
C GLU A 329 31.53 26.83 -21.04
N PRO A 330 30.71 25.99 -20.36
CA PRO A 330 30.92 24.55 -20.36
C PRO A 330 30.63 23.94 -21.74
N THR A 331 31.44 22.95 -22.12
CA THR A 331 31.29 22.24 -23.39
C THR A 331 30.01 21.39 -23.42
N THR A 332 29.53 21.09 -24.62
CA THR A 332 28.36 20.22 -24.85
C THR A 332 28.46 18.88 -24.13
N ASP A 333 29.65 18.27 -24.12
CA ASP A 333 29.88 16.95 -23.52
C ASP A 333 29.93 17.04 -21.99
N GLN A 334 30.52 18.10 -21.42
CA GLN A 334 30.43 18.37 -19.98
C GLN A 334 28.97 18.55 -19.53
N ILE A 335 28.16 19.31 -20.28
CA ILE A 335 26.72 19.49 -19.98
C ILE A 335 25.99 18.15 -20.03
N LYS A 336 26.21 17.32 -21.06
CA LYS A 336 25.57 15.99 -21.17
C LYS A 336 25.98 15.05 -20.04
N ASN A 337 27.26 15.04 -19.67
CA ASN A 337 27.78 14.23 -18.57
C ASN A 337 27.23 14.67 -17.20
N ALA A 338 27.18 15.98 -16.94
CA ALA A 338 26.59 16.54 -15.71
C ALA A 338 25.09 16.22 -15.59
N ILE A 339 24.32 16.38 -16.68
CA ILE A 339 22.91 15.98 -16.71
C ILE A 339 22.76 14.48 -16.42
N ARG A 340 23.59 13.62 -17.03
CA ARG A 340 23.55 12.17 -16.77
C ARG A 340 23.86 11.86 -15.30
N ALA A 341 24.95 12.42 -14.76
CA ALA A 341 25.37 12.21 -13.38
C ALA A 341 24.29 12.65 -12.37
N ALA A 342 23.77 13.87 -12.51
CA ALA A 342 22.74 14.42 -11.64
C ALA A 342 21.36 13.73 -11.80
N THR A 343 21.06 13.19 -13.00
CA THR A 343 19.85 12.36 -13.22
C THR A 343 19.95 11.03 -12.48
N ILE A 344 21.08 10.32 -12.59
CA ILE A 344 21.33 9.05 -11.89
C ILE A 344 21.40 9.29 -10.36
N ALA A 345 21.96 10.41 -9.93
CA ALA A 345 21.96 10.83 -8.52
C ALA A 345 20.55 11.11 -7.97
N ARG A 346 19.54 11.32 -8.83
CA ARG A 346 18.16 11.77 -8.52
C ARG A 346 18.06 13.22 -8.03
N THR A 347 19.14 14.01 -8.10
CA THR A 347 19.18 15.42 -7.69
C THR A 347 18.56 16.34 -8.74
N PHE A 348 18.71 15.98 -10.02
CA PHE A 348 18.18 16.71 -11.17
C PHE A 348 17.20 15.86 -11.99
N THR A 349 16.28 16.50 -12.73
CA THR A 349 15.52 15.84 -13.80
C THR A 349 15.48 16.69 -15.08
N PRO A 350 15.96 16.18 -16.22
CA PRO A 350 15.89 16.90 -17.49
C PRO A 350 14.45 16.90 -18.00
N VAL A 351 13.98 18.08 -18.41
CA VAL A 351 12.61 18.26 -18.93
C VAL A 351 12.61 18.41 -20.45
N LEU A 352 11.95 17.46 -21.11
CA LEU A 352 11.67 17.42 -22.55
C LEU A 352 10.22 17.82 -22.85
N MET A 353 9.91 18.17 -24.09
CA MET A 353 8.60 18.69 -24.49
C MET A 353 8.09 18.08 -25.80
N GLY A 354 6.79 17.78 -25.89
CA GLY A 354 6.20 17.23 -27.10
C GLY A 354 4.69 17.00 -27.05
N SER A 355 4.20 16.30 -28.07
CA SER A 355 2.85 15.80 -28.14
C SER A 355 2.84 14.40 -28.75
N ALA A 356 2.48 13.42 -27.93
CA ALA A 356 2.25 12.05 -28.36
C ALA A 356 1.06 11.92 -29.34
N LEU A 357 0.06 12.80 -29.26
CA LEU A 357 -1.10 12.78 -30.16
C LEU A 357 -0.75 13.40 -31.53
N ALA A 358 0.05 14.46 -31.55
CA ALA A 358 0.46 15.13 -32.77
C ALA A 358 1.74 14.56 -33.39
N ASN A 359 2.26 13.43 -32.88
CA ASN A 359 3.47 12.75 -33.36
C ASN A 359 4.75 13.61 -33.34
N LYS A 360 4.97 14.37 -32.26
CA LYS A 360 6.07 15.35 -32.18
C LYS A 360 6.81 15.25 -30.85
N GLY A 361 8.14 15.15 -30.90
CA GLY A 361 8.99 15.15 -29.71
C GLY A 361 9.08 13.82 -28.96
N ILE A 362 8.75 12.68 -29.58
CA ILE A 362 8.92 11.35 -28.95
C ILE A 362 10.35 10.83 -29.16
N GLN A 363 10.91 10.95 -30.36
CA GLN A 363 12.26 10.45 -30.69
C GLN A 363 13.34 11.09 -29.80
N PRO A 364 13.36 12.42 -29.55
CA PRO A 364 14.31 13.02 -28.61
C PRO A 364 14.18 12.52 -27.17
N VAL A 365 13.03 11.97 -26.77
CA VAL A 365 12.86 11.32 -25.46
C VAL A 365 13.49 9.94 -25.45
N LEU A 366 13.43 9.19 -26.55
CA LEU A 366 14.15 7.91 -26.69
C LEU A 366 15.67 8.13 -26.69
N ASP A 367 16.14 9.20 -27.34
CA ASP A 367 17.55 9.58 -27.32
C ASP A 367 18.02 9.98 -25.91
N ALA A 368 17.19 10.72 -25.17
CA ALA A 368 17.42 11.11 -23.78
C ALA A 368 17.32 9.94 -22.77
N VAL A 369 16.50 8.91 -23.05
CA VAL A 369 16.50 7.64 -22.31
C VAL A 369 17.87 6.95 -22.46
N CYS A 370 18.46 6.96 -23.66
CA CYS A 370 19.79 6.39 -23.87
C CYS A 370 20.86 7.19 -23.14
N ASP A 371 20.83 8.52 -23.24
CA ASP A 371 21.85 9.43 -22.69
C ASP A 371 21.82 9.58 -21.17
N TYR A 372 20.64 9.73 -20.56
CA TYR A 372 20.53 10.22 -19.17
C TYR A 372 19.98 9.20 -18.17
N LEU A 373 19.28 8.15 -18.61
CA LEU A 373 18.86 7.07 -17.72
C LEU A 373 19.96 6.00 -17.56
N PRO A 374 20.02 5.33 -16.40
CA PRO A 374 21.05 4.35 -16.12
C PRO A 374 20.85 3.04 -16.88
N ASN A 375 21.94 2.30 -17.00
CA ASN A 375 21.96 0.88 -17.34
C ASN A 375 21.93 0.01 -16.05
N PRO A 376 21.71 -1.31 -16.14
CA PRO A 376 21.55 -2.15 -14.94
C PRO A 376 22.82 -2.32 -14.08
N SER A 377 24.00 -1.90 -14.56
CA SER A 377 25.27 -1.85 -13.81
C SER A 377 25.55 -0.51 -13.12
N GLU A 378 24.66 0.48 -13.28
CA GLU A 378 24.73 1.79 -12.62
C GLU A 378 23.70 1.92 -11.48
N VAL A 379 23.00 0.84 -11.12
CA VAL A 379 21.96 0.82 -10.08
C VAL A 379 22.27 -0.25 -9.03
N VAL A 380 22.47 0.18 -7.78
CA VAL A 380 22.71 -0.73 -6.64
C VAL A 380 21.43 -1.50 -6.32
N ASN A 381 21.47 -2.82 -6.46
CA ASN A 381 20.35 -3.69 -6.15
C ASN A 381 20.67 -4.59 -4.96
N LYS A 382 19.91 -4.45 -3.87
CA LYS A 382 20.12 -5.21 -2.63
C LYS A 382 19.08 -6.31 -2.44
N ALA A 383 19.56 -7.47 -2.00
CA ALA A 383 18.80 -8.59 -1.47
C ALA A 383 19.07 -8.73 0.04
N LEU A 384 18.40 -9.66 0.70
CA LEU A 384 18.59 -10.04 2.09
C LEU A 384 19.00 -11.51 2.13
N ASP A 385 20.05 -11.85 2.89
CA ASP A 385 20.48 -13.24 3.05
C ASP A 385 19.70 -13.94 4.16
N VAL A 386 18.88 -14.92 3.80
CA VAL A 386 18.02 -15.67 4.73
C VAL A 386 18.86 -16.57 5.65
N ASP A 387 20.06 -16.97 5.24
CA ASP A 387 20.95 -17.81 6.07
C ASP A 387 21.70 -16.98 7.13
N HIS A 388 21.74 -15.65 6.99
CA HIS A 388 22.47 -14.71 7.85
C HIS A 388 21.55 -13.59 8.41
N ASP A 389 20.42 -13.98 9.04
CA ASP A 389 19.50 -13.08 9.77
C ASP A 389 18.99 -11.86 8.94
N GLU A 390 18.75 -12.08 7.64
CA GLU A 390 18.32 -11.07 6.67
C GLU A 390 19.33 -9.92 6.43
N GLU A 391 20.64 -10.16 6.60
CA GLU A 391 21.69 -9.17 6.31
C GLU A 391 21.63 -8.69 4.84
N PRO A 392 21.70 -7.37 4.55
CA PRO A 392 21.58 -6.84 3.20
C PRO A 392 22.83 -7.10 2.35
N VAL A 393 22.65 -7.87 1.27
CA VAL A 393 23.70 -8.23 0.30
C VAL A 393 23.46 -7.53 -1.04
N SER A 394 24.49 -6.85 -1.55
CA SER A 394 24.43 -6.18 -2.85
C SER A 394 24.73 -7.15 -4.00
N LEU A 395 23.82 -7.17 -4.99
CA LEU A 395 23.87 -8.06 -6.15
C LEU A 395 24.73 -7.45 -7.26
N ILE A 396 25.47 -8.30 -7.99
CA ILE A 396 26.28 -7.87 -9.13
C ILE A 396 25.67 -8.42 -10.43
N PRO A 397 25.39 -7.59 -11.46
CA PRO A 397 24.69 -8.00 -12.67
C PRO A 397 25.52 -8.84 -13.67
N SER A 398 26.44 -9.69 -13.17
CA SER A 398 27.21 -10.62 -14.00
C SER A 398 26.43 -11.91 -14.31
N ALA A 399 26.58 -12.41 -15.54
CA ALA A 399 25.99 -13.65 -16.01
C ALA A 399 26.67 -14.94 -15.48
N GLU A 400 27.79 -14.84 -14.76
CA GLU A 400 28.53 -16.01 -14.23
C GLU A 400 28.17 -16.35 -12.78
N ARG A 401 27.60 -15.40 -12.03
CA ARG A 401 27.27 -15.55 -10.62
C ARG A 401 26.02 -16.41 -10.35
N PRO A 402 25.81 -16.89 -9.10
CA PRO A 402 24.60 -17.59 -8.71
C PRO A 402 23.34 -16.80 -9.04
N THR A 403 22.34 -17.47 -9.60
CA THR A 403 21.16 -16.78 -10.14
C THR A 403 20.29 -16.21 -9.04
N VAL A 404 19.85 -14.96 -9.19
CA VAL A 404 18.85 -14.30 -8.35
C VAL A 404 17.86 -13.58 -9.26
N ALA A 405 16.58 -13.95 -9.17
CA ALA A 405 15.52 -13.39 -10.01
C ALA A 405 14.23 -13.16 -9.19
N LEU A 406 13.57 -12.03 -9.46
CA LEU A 406 12.35 -11.58 -8.77
C LEU A 406 11.13 -11.79 -9.68
N ALA A 407 10.14 -12.57 -9.23
CA ALA A 407 8.84 -12.62 -9.90
C ALA A 407 8.03 -11.38 -9.51
N PHE A 408 7.66 -10.55 -10.50
CA PHE A 408 6.97 -9.28 -10.23
C PHE A 408 5.52 -9.27 -10.74
N LYS A 409 5.28 -9.58 -12.01
CA LYS A 409 3.93 -9.69 -12.59
C LYS A 409 3.55 -11.15 -12.78
N LEU A 410 2.30 -11.49 -12.44
CA LEU A 410 1.68 -12.78 -12.73
C LEU A 410 0.52 -12.55 -13.71
N GLU A 411 0.37 -13.46 -14.66
CA GLU A 411 -0.66 -13.37 -15.70
C GLU A 411 -1.11 -14.78 -16.06
N GLU A 412 -2.41 -15.10 -15.96
CA GLU A 412 -2.91 -16.43 -16.35
C GLU A 412 -3.58 -16.35 -17.72
N GLY A 413 -2.90 -16.91 -18.72
CA GLY A 413 -3.42 -17.00 -20.08
C GLY A 413 -4.07 -18.35 -20.37
N LYS A 414 -4.58 -18.51 -21.61
CA LYS A 414 -5.14 -19.78 -22.11
C LYS A 414 -4.19 -20.98 -22.01
N TYR A 415 -2.89 -20.71 -21.92
CA TYR A 415 -1.81 -21.70 -21.83
C TYR A 415 -1.27 -21.90 -20.40
N GLY A 416 -1.95 -21.36 -19.39
CA GLY A 416 -1.58 -21.41 -17.97
C GLY A 416 -0.96 -20.13 -17.43
N GLN A 417 -0.45 -20.19 -16.20
CA GLN A 417 0.18 -19.07 -15.51
C GLN A 417 1.56 -18.73 -16.10
N LEU A 418 1.69 -17.53 -16.66
CA LEU A 418 2.95 -16.85 -16.94
C LEU A 418 3.40 -16.11 -15.67
N THR A 419 4.68 -16.23 -15.37
CA THR A 419 5.37 -15.48 -14.31
C THR A 419 6.44 -14.62 -14.96
N TYR A 420 6.29 -13.29 -14.88
CA TYR A 420 7.29 -12.33 -15.34
C TYR A 420 8.35 -12.15 -14.26
N MET A 421 9.61 -12.26 -14.65
CA MET A 421 10.76 -12.25 -13.76
C MET A 421 11.81 -11.28 -14.28
N ARG A 422 12.38 -10.47 -13.38
CA ARG A 422 13.63 -9.73 -13.64
C ARG A 422 14.79 -10.50 -13.05
N ILE A 423 15.83 -10.75 -13.86
CA ILE A 423 17.07 -11.38 -13.39
C ILE A 423 18.00 -10.27 -12.92
N TYR A 424 18.41 -10.30 -11.65
CA TYR A 424 19.35 -9.32 -11.09
C TYR A 424 20.80 -9.81 -11.13
N GLN A 425 21.01 -11.12 -10.99
CA GLN A 425 22.33 -11.76 -11.00
C GLN A 425 22.24 -13.12 -11.67
N GLY A 426 23.32 -13.55 -12.34
CA GLY A 426 23.42 -14.83 -13.01
C GLY A 426 22.62 -14.93 -14.31
N LYS A 427 22.15 -16.13 -14.63
CA LYS A 427 21.37 -16.42 -15.85
C LYS A 427 20.41 -17.58 -15.64
N VAL A 428 19.25 -17.50 -16.28
CA VAL A 428 18.26 -18.58 -16.31
C VAL A 428 18.26 -19.20 -17.71
N LYS A 429 18.42 -20.52 -17.77
CA LYS A 429 18.36 -21.32 -19.00
C LYS A 429 17.09 -22.16 -19.05
N LYS A 430 16.59 -22.40 -20.26
CA LYS A 430 15.54 -23.38 -20.53
C LYS A 430 15.95 -24.77 -20.05
N GLY A 431 15.09 -25.40 -19.26
CA GLY A 431 15.34 -26.69 -18.62
C GLY A 431 16.05 -26.64 -17.26
N GLN A 432 16.54 -25.47 -16.82
CA GLN A 432 17.19 -25.29 -15.52
C GLN A 432 16.21 -25.51 -14.35
N LEU A 433 16.72 -26.00 -13.23
CA LEU A 433 16.00 -26.02 -11.95
C LEU A 433 16.31 -24.73 -11.19
N ILE A 434 15.27 -24.01 -10.78
CA ILE A 434 15.34 -22.84 -9.91
C ILE A 434 14.62 -23.15 -8.59
N THR A 435 15.03 -22.51 -7.50
CA THR A 435 14.48 -22.73 -6.16
C THR A 435 13.68 -21.51 -5.73
N HIS A 436 12.41 -21.70 -5.38
CA HIS A 436 11.58 -20.65 -4.79
C HIS A 436 11.93 -20.52 -3.30
N VAL A 437 12.60 -19.43 -2.93
CA VAL A 437 13.21 -19.18 -1.60
C VAL A 437 12.22 -19.41 -0.46
N LYS A 438 11.10 -18.67 -0.45
CA LYS A 438 10.08 -18.69 0.60
C LYS A 438 9.39 -20.05 0.83
N SER A 439 9.42 -20.95 -0.15
CA SER A 439 8.80 -22.28 -0.04
C SER A 439 9.79 -23.45 -0.04
N GLY A 440 11.08 -23.19 -0.29
CA GLY A 440 12.12 -24.19 -0.53
C GLY A 440 11.89 -25.09 -1.77
N LYS A 441 10.82 -24.90 -2.54
CA LYS A 441 10.46 -25.79 -3.65
C LYS A 441 11.33 -25.54 -4.87
N ARG A 442 11.87 -26.62 -5.44
CA ARG A 442 12.58 -26.59 -6.73
C ARG A 442 11.58 -26.74 -7.88
N VAL A 443 11.64 -25.84 -8.84
CA VAL A 443 10.77 -25.76 -10.02
C VAL A 443 11.63 -25.82 -11.28
N LYS A 444 11.20 -26.57 -12.29
CA LYS A 444 11.92 -26.65 -13.57
C LYS A 444 11.37 -25.60 -14.53
N VAL A 445 12.26 -24.75 -15.07
CA VAL A 445 11.94 -23.78 -16.10
C VAL A 445 11.69 -24.52 -17.42
N ALA A 446 10.43 -24.75 -17.77
CA ALA A 446 10.08 -25.55 -18.94
C ALA A 446 10.28 -24.78 -20.26
N ARG A 447 9.93 -23.48 -20.26
CA ARG A 447 9.95 -22.58 -21.42
C ARG A 447 10.21 -21.16 -20.93
N LEU A 448 11.20 -20.48 -21.53
CA LEU A 448 11.46 -19.05 -21.36
C LEU A 448 10.95 -18.33 -22.59
N VAL A 449 10.25 -17.22 -22.38
CA VAL A 449 9.80 -16.33 -23.45
C VAL A 449 10.12 -14.88 -23.11
N ARG A 450 10.40 -14.07 -24.13
CA ARG A 450 10.27 -12.61 -24.06
C ARG A 450 8.89 -12.23 -24.57
N MET A 451 8.20 -11.38 -23.80
CA MET A 451 6.85 -10.93 -24.12
C MET A 451 6.91 -9.66 -24.97
N HIS A 452 6.10 -9.63 -26.03
CA HIS A 452 5.89 -8.45 -26.86
C HIS A 452 4.39 -8.19 -26.99
N SER A 453 3.80 -7.51 -26.00
CA SER A 453 2.33 -7.42 -25.87
C SER A 453 1.74 -8.84 -25.90
N ASP A 454 0.92 -9.20 -26.89
CA ASP A 454 0.26 -10.51 -27.00
C ASP A 454 1.13 -11.59 -27.69
N GLU A 455 2.29 -11.22 -28.26
CA GLU A 455 3.19 -12.12 -29.01
C GLU A 455 4.33 -12.64 -28.12
N MET A 456 4.70 -13.91 -28.30
CA MET A 456 5.69 -14.61 -27.48
C MET A 456 6.93 -15.01 -28.30
N GLU A 457 8.09 -14.47 -27.96
CA GLU A 457 9.38 -14.84 -28.55
C GLU A 457 10.08 -15.88 -27.66
N ASP A 458 10.24 -17.13 -28.14
CA ASP A 458 10.97 -18.18 -27.42
C ASP A 458 12.46 -17.85 -27.29
N THR A 459 13.02 -17.99 -26.09
CA THR A 459 14.45 -17.81 -25.81
C THR A 459 15.02 -19.01 -25.04
N ASP A 460 16.28 -19.36 -25.31
CA ASP A 460 16.92 -20.51 -24.62
C ASP A 460 17.65 -20.09 -23.34
N GLU A 461 18.13 -18.84 -23.25
CA GLU A 461 18.70 -18.26 -22.04
C GLU A 461 18.46 -16.75 -21.92
N VAL A 462 18.43 -16.27 -20.67
CA VAL A 462 18.25 -14.86 -20.30
C VAL A 462 19.24 -14.55 -19.17
N ALA A 463 19.91 -13.40 -19.24
CA ALA A 463 20.97 -13.01 -18.32
C ALA A 463 20.57 -11.83 -17.40
N ALA A 464 21.37 -11.58 -16.37
CA ALA A 464 21.21 -10.47 -15.44
C ALA A 464 21.02 -9.11 -16.14
N GLY A 465 20.06 -8.31 -15.66
CA GLY A 465 19.64 -7.04 -16.25
C GLY A 465 18.49 -7.14 -17.26
N GLU A 466 18.13 -8.34 -17.73
CA GLU A 466 16.98 -8.55 -18.63
C GLU A 466 15.70 -9.02 -17.87
N ILE A 467 14.56 -8.86 -18.54
CA ILE A 467 13.24 -9.34 -18.10
C ILE A 467 12.78 -10.49 -19.02
N CYS A 468 12.19 -11.53 -18.42
CA CYS A 468 11.63 -12.67 -19.14
C CYS A 468 10.34 -13.18 -18.47
N ALA A 469 9.56 -13.98 -19.19
CA ALA A 469 8.46 -14.73 -18.61
C ALA A 469 8.68 -16.26 -18.72
N THR A 470 8.13 -17.00 -17.77
CA THR A 470 8.17 -18.48 -17.72
C THR A 470 6.81 -19.04 -17.36
N PHE A 471 6.50 -20.23 -17.87
CA PHE A 471 5.22 -20.91 -17.68
C PHE A 471 5.23 -21.87 -16.49
N GLY A 472 4.07 -22.03 -15.84
CA GLY A 472 3.80 -23.16 -14.94
C GLY A 472 4.48 -23.07 -13.57
N ILE A 473 4.87 -21.87 -13.14
CA ILE A 473 5.46 -21.62 -11.82
C ILE A 473 4.37 -21.11 -10.87
N ASP A 474 4.04 -21.90 -9.84
CA ASP A 474 3.14 -21.48 -8.77
C ASP A 474 3.90 -20.59 -7.75
N CYS A 475 3.62 -19.29 -7.80
CA CYS A 475 4.17 -18.28 -6.90
C CYS A 475 3.23 -17.08 -6.75
N SER A 476 3.60 -16.14 -5.88
CA SER A 476 2.96 -14.85 -5.66
C SER A 476 3.83 -13.74 -6.24
N SER A 477 3.22 -12.59 -6.56
CA SER A 477 4.00 -11.39 -6.89
C SER A 477 4.92 -10.99 -5.72
N GLY A 478 6.18 -10.71 -6.02
CA GLY A 478 7.24 -10.38 -5.05
C GLY A 478 8.05 -11.59 -4.55
N ASP A 479 7.70 -12.82 -4.93
CA ASP A 479 8.48 -14.01 -4.55
C ASP A 479 9.82 -14.08 -5.31
N THR A 480 10.89 -14.49 -4.62
CA THR A 480 12.26 -14.58 -5.18
C THR A 480 12.66 -16.02 -5.52
N PHE A 481 13.42 -16.16 -6.61
CA PHE A 481 13.94 -17.42 -7.12
C PHE A 481 15.46 -17.39 -7.26
N THR A 482 16.13 -18.47 -6.87
CA THR A 482 17.59 -18.63 -7.02
C THR A 482 17.98 -19.91 -7.76
N ASP A 483 19.26 -20.10 -8.08
CA ASP A 483 19.77 -21.39 -8.58
C ASP A 483 19.88 -22.48 -7.49
N GLY A 484 19.54 -22.15 -6.23
CA GLY A 484 19.65 -23.04 -5.08
C GLY A 484 21.07 -23.18 -4.50
N LYS A 485 22.05 -22.38 -4.97
CA LYS A 485 23.36 -22.23 -4.30
C LYS A 485 23.39 -21.11 -3.27
N VAL A 486 22.55 -20.08 -3.47
CA VAL A 486 22.37 -18.93 -2.57
C VAL A 486 20.93 -18.87 -2.09
N ASN A 487 20.73 -18.43 -0.84
CA ASN A 487 19.43 -18.33 -0.19
C ASN A 487 19.00 -16.86 -0.01
N TYR A 488 19.12 -16.07 -1.07
CA TYR A 488 18.83 -14.63 -1.02
C TYR A 488 17.37 -14.34 -1.37
N THR A 489 16.69 -13.56 -0.54
CA THR A 489 15.36 -12.99 -0.87
C THR A 489 15.48 -11.53 -1.24
N MET A 490 14.75 -11.06 -2.25
CA MET A 490 14.64 -9.63 -2.51
C MET A 490 13.81 -8.94 -1.43
N THR A 491 14.07 -7.64 -1.21
CA THR A 491 13.24 -6.81 -0.33
C THR A 491 11.80 -6.76 -0.82
N SER A 492 10.85 -6.93 0.10
CA SER A 492 9.41 -6.88 -0.19
C SER A 492 9.00 -5.49 -0.70
N MET A 493 8.15 -5.44 -1.73
CA MET A 493 7.50 -4.20 -2.15
C MET A 493 6.57 -3.65 -1.06
N PHE A 494 6.40 -2.33 -1.01
CA PHE A 494 5.42 -1.70 -0.14
C PHE A 494 4.00 -2.04 -0.62
N VAL A 495 3.21 -2.68 0.25
CA VAL A 495 1.81 -3.01 -0.02
C VAL A 495 0.92 -2.09 0.81
N PRO A 496 0.20 -1.13 0.20
CA PRO A 496 -0.73 -0.27 0.92
C PRO A 496 -1.85 -1.04 1.61
N GLU A 497 -2.49 -0.42 2.60
CA GLU A 497 -3.66 -0.98 3.27
C GLU A 497 -4.94 -0.78 2.46
N ALA A 498 -5.82 -1.78 2.50
CA ALA A 498 -7.08 -1.77 1.77
C ALA A 498 -8.12 -0.85 2.44
N VAL A 499 -8.50 0.24 1.77
CA VAL A 499 -9.37 1.30 2.30
C VAL A 499 -10.87 1.10 2.03
N VAL A 500 -11.27 0.20 1.12
CA VAL A 500 -12.67 -0.13 0.83
C VAL A 500 -12.91 -1.61 1.05
N SER A 501 -14.07 -1.97 1.63
CA SER A 501 -14.50 -3.36 1.82
C SER A 501 -15.94 -3.56 1.37
N LEU A 502 -16.21 -4.68 0.69
CA LEU A 502 -17.52 -5.09 0.17
C LEU A 502 -17.82 -6.54 0.55
N ALA A 503 -19.08 -6.85 0.84
CA ALA A 503 -19.53 -8.24 0.96
C ALA A 503 -19.84 -8.79 -0.43
N ILE A 504 -19.30 -9.97 -0.75
CA ILE A 504 -19.51 -10.65 -2.02
C ILE A 504 -20.15 -12.02 -1.80
N LYS A 505 -21.11 -12.39 -2.67
CA LYS A 505 -21.72 -13.71 -2.67
C LYS A 505 -21.98 -14.19 -4.10
N PRO A 506 -21.53 -15.38 -4.52
CA PRO A 506 -21.86 -15.93 -5.83
C PRO A 506 -23.38 -16.16 -5.94
N GLU A 507 -23.93 -15.88 -7.12
CA GLU A 507 -25.35 -16.11 -7.44
C GLU A 507 -25.65 -17.59 -7.71
N THR A 508 -24.74 -18.24 -8.44
CA THR A 508 -24.81 -19.66 -8.78
C THR A 508 -24.16 -20.52 -7.69
N LYS A 509 -24.31 -21.85 -7.80
CA LYS A 509 -23.68 -22.81 -6.88
C LYS A 509 -22.21 -23.09 -7.19
N ASP A 510 -21.57 -22.32 -8.07
CA ASP A 510 -20.22 -22.56 -8.60
C ASP A 510 -19.09 -22.12 -7.65
N ALA A 511 -19.22 -22.51 -6.38
CA ALA A 511 -18.28 -22.18 -5.30
C ALA A 511 -16.84 -22.61 -5.61
N ALA A 512 -16.64 -23.64 -6.45
CA ALA A 512 -15.32 -24.08 -6.89
C ALA A 512 -14.62 -23.05 -7.79
N ASN A 513 -15.34 -22.46 -8.75
CA ASN A 513 -14.78 -21.43 -9.64
C ASN A 513 -14.59 -20.11 -8.89
N PHE A 514 -15.52 -19.76 -8.00
CA PHE A 514 -15.38 -18.60 -7.11
C PHE A 514 -14.11 -18.69 -6.25
N SER A 515 -13.88 -19.82 -5.58
CA SER A 515 -12.68 -20.05 -4.76
C SER A 515 -11.38 -20.02 -5.58
N LYS A 516 -11.39 -20.56 -6.81
CA LYS A 516 -10.25 -20.46 -7.73
C LYS A 516 -9.94 -19.01 -8.11
N ALA A 517 -10.96 -18.25 -8.53
CA ALA A 517 -10.81 -16.85 -8.92
C ALA A 517 -10.27 -15.99 -7.76
N VAL A 518 -10.85 -16.12 -6.57
CA VAL A 518 -10.39 -15.43 -5.35
C VAL A 518 -8.93 -15.74 -5.04
N ASN A 519 -8.55 -17.03 -5.00
CA ASN A 519 -7.18 -17.44 -4.69
C ASN A 519 -6.17 -16.98 -5.75
N ARG A 520 -6.57 -16.91 -7.03
CA ARG A 520 -5.73 -16.32 -8.08
C ARG A 520 -5.54 -14.83 -7.85
N PHE A 521 -6.62 -14.06 -7.71
CA PHE A 521 -6.52 -12.61 -7.60
C PHE A 521 -5.77 -12.17 -6.33
N GLN A 522 -5.82 -12.94 -5.24
CA GLN A 522 -4.94 -12.74 -4.07
C GLN A 522 -3.44 -12.96 -4.34
N LYS A 523 -3.07 -13.88 -5.24
CA LYS A 523 -1.67 -14.10 -5.66
C LYS A 523 -1.21 -13.03 -6.66
N GLU A 524 -2.13 -12.64 -7.55
CA GLU A 524 -1.93 -11.60 -8.57
C GLU A 524 -1.74 -10.22 -7.93
N ASP A 525 -2.45 -9.92 -6.84
CA ASP A 525 -2.48 -8.61 -6.17
C ASP A 525 -2.65 -8.75 -4.64
N PRO A 526 -1.64 -8.39 -3.83
CA PRO A 526 -1.71 -8.49 -2.37
C PRO A 526 -2.54 -7.38 -1.69
N THR A 527 -2.99 -6.35 -2.42
CA THR A 527 -3.95 -5.37 -1.90
C THR A 527 -5.38 -5.90 -1.96
N PHE A 528 -5.68 -6.84 -2.87
CA PHE A 528 -6.95 -7.55 -2.92
C PHE A 528 -7.02 -8.62 -1.82
N ARG A 529 -7.43 -8.20 -0.62
CA ARG A 529 -7.57 -9.09 0.54
C ARG A 529 -8.97 -9.69 0.57
N VAL A 530 -9.08 -10.99 0.89
CA VAL A 530 -10.38 -11.65 1.09
C VAL A 530 -10.35 -12.40 2.41
N HIS A 531 -11.37 -12.17 3.23
CA HIS A 531 -11.55 -12.87 4.50
C HIS A 531 -13.01 -13.29 4.67
N TYR A 532 -13.22 -14.38 5.42
CA TYR A 532 -14.55 -14.81 5.83
C TYR A 532 -14.82 -14.29 7.24
N ASP A 533 -15.79 -13.38 7.38
CA ASP A 533 -16.19 -12.93 8.70
C ASP A 533 -17.07 -13.99 9.38
N LYS A 534 -16.61 -14.46 10.54
CA LYS A 534 -17.26 -15.50 11.32
C LYS A 534 -18.58 -15.04 11.94
N ASP A 535 -18.76 -13.74 12.17
CA ASP A 535 -19.95 -13.18 12.82
C ASP A 535 -21.07 -12.90 11.81
N SER A 536 -20.80 -12.17 10.72
CA SER A 536 -21.80 -11.97 9.65
C SER A 536 -22.03 -13.22 8.79
N LYS A 537 -21.08 -14.16 8.78
CA LYS A 537 -21.04 -15.36 7.92
C LYS A 537 -20.96 -15.03 6.42
N GLU A 538 -20.40 -13.87 6.09
CA GLU A 538 -20.24 -13.36 4.73
C GLU A 538 -18.76 -13.33 4.32
N THR A 539 -18.49 -13.52 3.03
CA THR A 539 -17.16 -13.33 2.45
C THR A 539 -16.98 -11.84 2.15
N ILE A 540 -15.97 -11.22 2.76
CA ILE A 540 -15.66 -9.81 2.59
C ILE A 540 -14.39 -9.70 1.74
N ILE A 541 -14.50 -8.94 0.64
CA ILE A 541 -13.37 -8.52 -0.19
C ILE A 541 -12.99 -7.08 0.20
N SER A 542 -11.70 -6.82 0.25
CA SER A 542 -11.13 -5.51 0.58
C SER A 542 -10.11 -5.11 -0.48
N GLY A 543 -10.05 -3.83 -0.83
CA GLY A 543 -9.09 -3.32 -1.81
C GLY A 543 -8.92 -1.80 -1.78
N MET A 544 -8.19 -1.28 -2.77
CA MET A 544 -7.74 0.12 -2.81
C MET A 544 -8.83 1.16 -3.13
N GLY A 545 -9.99 0.74 -3.61
CA GLY A 545 -11.10 1.64 -3.94
C GLY A 545 -12.32 0.92 -4.49
N GLU A 546 -13.37 1.67 -4.84
CA GLU A 546 -14.62 1.13 -5.38
C GLU A 546 -14.43 0.60 -6.81
N LEU A 547 -13.69 1.33 -7.66
CA LEU A 547 -13.39 0.92 -9.04
C LEU A 547 -12.47 -0.32 -9.06
N HIS A 548 -11.54 -0.42 -8.11
CA HIS A 548 -10.72 -1.61 -7.87
C HIS A 548 -11.58 -2.88 -7.78
N LEU A 549 -12.55 -2.86 -6.85
CA LEU A 549 -13.39 -4.03 -6.56
C LEU A 549 -14.40 -4.29 -7.67
N GLU A 550 -14.96 -3.25 -8.30
CA GLU A 550 -15.84 -3.37 -9.48
C GLU A 550 -15.14 -4.16 -10.61
N ILE A 551 -13.89 -3.82 -10.91
CA ILE A 551 -13.10 -4.49 -11.96
C ILE A 551 -12.82 -5.95 -11.59
N TYR A 552 -12.43 -6.26 -10.34
CA TYR A 552 -12.25 -7.66 -9.94
C TYR A 552 -13.55 -8.48 -9.99
N ILE A 553 -14.69 -7.90 -9.63
CA ILE A 553 -16.01 -8.55 -9.73
C ILE A 553 -16.37 -8.84 -11.19
N GLU A 554 -16.15 -7.89 -12.10
CA GLU A 554 -16.42 -8.10 -13.52
C GLU A 554 -15.39 -9.07 -14.16
N ARG A 555 -14.14 -9.12 -13.68
CA ARG A 555 -13.17 -10.18 -14.03
C ARG A 555 -13.62 -11.57 -13.55
N MET A 556 -14.15 -11.72 -12.33
CA MET A 556 -14.77 -12.98 -11.88
C MET A 556 -15.90 -13.43 -12.81
N ARG A 557 -16.69 -12.47 -13.30
CA ARG A 557 -17.79 -12.74 -14.23
C ARG A 557 -17.29 -13.14 -15.63
N ARG A 558 -16.34 -12.40 -16.22
CA ARG A 558 -15.86 -12.65 -17.59
C ARG A 558 -14.87 -13.81 -17.70
N GLU A 559 -13.91 -13.93 -16.77
CA GLU A 559 -12.86 -14.95 -16.82
C GLU A 559 -13.32 -16.30 -16.24
N TYR A 560 -14.15 -16.30 -15.19
CA TYR A 560 -14.56 -17.51 -14.47
C TYR A 560 -16.05 -17.86 -14.58
N ASN A 561 -16.84 -17.05 -15.30
CA ASN A 561 -18.31 -17.19 -15.41
C ASN A 561 -19.04 -17.14 -14.05
N VAL A 562 -18.49 -16.44 -13.05
CA VAL A 562 -19.10 -16.34 -11.71
C VAL A 562 -19.76 -14.98 -11.51
N SER A 563 -21.08 -14.92 -11.75
CA SER A 563 -21.89 -13.77 -11.34
C SER A 563 -21.94 -13.66 -9.81
N CYS A 564 -21.64 -12.47 -9.29
CA CYS A 564 -21.59 -12.21 -7.85
C CYS A 564 -22.54 -11.06 -7.47
N LYS A 565 -23.34 -11.26 -6.41
CA LYS A 565 -24.05 -10.20 -5.72
C LYS A 565 -23.10 -9.46 -4.79
N VAL A 566 -23.11 -8.14 -4.92
CA VAL A 566 -22.29 -7.21 -4.14
C VAL A 566 -23.19 -6.51 -3.13
N GLY A 567 -22.73 -6.39 -1.90
CA GLY A 567 -23.42 -5.70 -0.82
C GLY A 567 -22.45 -4.94 0.08
N ARG A 568 -22.99 -4.08 0.95
CA ARG A 568 -22.20 -3.50 2.04
C ARG A 568 -21.94 -4.60 3.08
N PRO A 569 -20.71 -4.69 3.65
CA PRO A 569 -20.44 -5.58 4.78
C PRO A 569 -21.42 -5.32 5.91
N ARG A 570 -21.90 -6.39 6.56
CA ARG A 570 -22.71 -6.22 7.78
C ARG A 570 -21.81 -5.76 8.92
N VAL A 571 -22.25 -4.70 9.59
CA VAL A 571 -21.66 -4.27 10.86
C VAL A 571 -21.97 -5.33 11.90
N ALA A 572 -20.94 -5.80 12.61
CA ALA A 572 -21.07 -6.73 13.73
C ALA A 572 -21.59 -6.00 14.98
N TYR A 573 -22.87 -5.60 14.96
CA TYR A 573 -23.55 -5.08 16.14
C TYR A 573 -23.52 -6.10 17.29
N ARG A 574 -23.67 -5.60 18.52
CA ARG A 574 -23.78 -6.40 19.75
C ARG A 574 -25.01 -5.98 20.53
N GLU A 575 -25.45 -6.81 21.45
CA GLU A 575 -26.53 -6.49 22.38
C GLU A 575 -25.95 -6.37 23.80
N SER A 576 -26.53 -5.52 24.63
CA SER A 576 -26.14 -5.35 26.03
C SER A 576 -27.30 -4.80 26.86
N ILE A 577 -27.08 -4.58 28.15
CA ILE A 577 -28.06 -4.01 29.09
C ILE A 577 -27.43 -2.85 29.86
N LEU A 578 -28.22 -1.85 30.21
CA LEU A 578 -27.78 -0.70 31.01
C LEU A 578 -28.20 -0.79 32.47
N GLY A 579 -29.24 -1.56 32.77
CA GLY A 579 -29.84 -1.68 34.10
C GLY A 579 -29.60 -3.03 34.79
N SER A 580 -30.47 -3.32 35.75
CA SER A 580 -30.57 -4.60 36.44
C SER A 580 -32.04 -4.99 36.59
N SER A 581 -32.35 -6.28 36.47
CA SER A 581 -33.69 -6.82 36.69
C SER A 581 -33.60 -8.19 37.39
N PRO A 582 -34.38 -8.39 38.47
CA PRO A 582 -34.62 -9.72 38.99
C PRO A 582 -35.43 -10.56 37.97
N PHE A 583 -35.32 -11.88 38.10
CA PHE A 583 -36.13 -12.85 37.37
C PHE A 583 -36.58 -13.99 38.29
N ASP A 584 -37.81 -14.45 38.06
CA ASP A 584 -38.34 -15.71 38.59
C ASP A 584 -39.03 -16.41 37.42
N TYR A 585 -38.43 -17.49 36.91
CA TYR A 585 -39.01 -18.27 35.83
C TYR A 585 -39.19 -19.74 36.23
N THR A 586 -40.40 -20.26 36.02
CA THR A 586 -40.73 -21.68 36.23
C THR A 586 -41.11 -22.33 34.90
N HIS A 587 -40.20 -23.13 34.35
CA HIS A 587 -40.49 -24.01 33.21
C HIS A 587 -41.26 -25.23 33.70
N LYS A 588 -42.53 -25.37 33.29
CA LYS A 588 -43.34 -26.57 33.54
C LYS A 588 -44.04 -27.02 32.25
N LYS A 589 -43.66 -28.19 31.72
CA LYS A 589 -44.37 -28.85 30.60
C LYS A 589 -44.69 -30.29 30.95
N GLN A 590 -45.94 -30.69 30.74
CA GLN A 590 -46.43 -32.05 30.98
C GLN A 590 -47.11 -32.59 29.71
N THR A 591 -46.29 -32.89 28.72
CA THR A 591 -46.64 -33.83 27.63
C THR A 591 -46.55 -35.25 28.19
N GLY A 592 -47.43 -36.18 27.77
CA GLY A 592 -47.71 -37.46 28.45
C GLY A 592 -46.61 -38.53 28.59
N GLY A 593 -45.33 -38.17 28.55
CA GLY A 593 -44.19 -38.97 29.02
C GLY A 593 -43.53 -38.32 30.25
N ALA A 594 -42.20 -38.43 30.36
CA ALA A 594 -41.44 -37.73 31.40
C ALA A 594 -41.65 -36.21 31.29
N GLY A 595 -42.01 -35.56 32.40
CA GLY A 595 -42.27 -34.13 32.43
C GLY A 595 -40.99 -33.30 32.33
N GLN A 596 -41.17 -31.99 32.18
CA GLN A 596 -40.11 -31.01 32.31
C GLN A 596 -40.48 -30.03 33.42
N TYR A 597 -39.67 -29.98 34.48
CA TYR A 597 -39.77 -29.00 35.55
C TYR A 597 -38.40 -28.41 35.88
N ALA A 598 -38.31 -27.08 35.86
CA ALA A 598 -37.17 -26.34 36.42
C ALA A 598 -37.62 -24.95 36.84
N LYS A 599 -37.30 -24.54 38.06
CA LYS A 599 -37.47 -23.15 38.52
C LYS A 599 -36.10 -22.51 38.76
N VAL A 600 -35.89 -21.33 38.17
CA VAL A 600 -34.65 -20.55 38.31
C VAL A 600 -35.02 -19.13 38.72
N MET A 601 -34.42 -18.64 39.80
CA MET A 601 -34.57 -17.29 40.32
C MET A 601 -33.20 -16.61 40.41
N GLY A 602 -33.18 -15.29 40.36
CA GLY A 602 -31.93 -14.55 40.38
C GLY A 602 -32.06 -13.10 39.97
N ASN A 603 -30.89 -12.48 39.74
CA ASN A 603 -30.79 -11.11 39.26
C ASN A 603 -29.81 -11.04 38.09
N MET A 604 -30.18 -10.29 37.05
CA MET A 604 -29.29 -9.94 35.96
C MET A 604 -28.94 -8.46 36.04
N LYS A 605 -27.67 -8.12 35.84
CA LYS A 605 -27.17 -6.75 35.85
C LYS A 605 -26.10 -6.52 34.78
N ALA A 606 -25.99 -5.29 34.30
CA ALA A 606 -24.86 -4.89 33.47
C ALA A 606 -23.54 -5.15 34.22
N THR A 607 -22.51 -5.66 33.54
CA THR A 607 -21.21 -5.99 34.16
C THR A 607 -20.51 -4.74 34.72
N CYS A 608 -20.75 -3.56 34.14
CA CYS A 608 -20.29 -2.27 34.68
C CYS A 608 -20.96 -1.84 36.00
N LEU A 609 -22.04 -2.52 36.42
CA LEU A 609 -22.72 -2.35 37.72
C LEU A 609 -22.37 -3.50 38.69
N ALA A 610 -21.32 -4.27 38.40
CA ALA A 610 -20.82 -5.33 39.26
C ALA A 610 -19.44 -4.96 39.80
N ASP A 611 -19.24 -5.11 41.11
CA ASP A 611 -17.95 -4.85 41.74
C ASP A 611 -16.90 -5.85 41.24
N PRO A 612 -15.68 -5.41 40.84
CA PRO A 612 -14.65 -6.30 40.30
C PRO A 612 -14.27 -7.46 41.23
N GLU A 613 -14.31 -7.23 42.55
CA GLU A 613 -14.06 -8.25 43.58
C GLU A 613 -15.14 -9.35 43.56
N ASP A 614 -16.40 -8.96 43.41
CA ASP A 614 -17.56 -9.86 43.34
C ASP A 614 -17.53 -10.72 42.05
N LEU A 615 -16.82 -10.25 41.01
CA LEU A 615 -16.54 -10.98 39.76
C LEU A 615 -15.29 -11.86 39.82
N GLY A 616 -14.44 -11.74 40.85
CA GLY A 616 -13.17 -12.47 40.97
C GLY A 616 -12.07 -12.02 39.99
N VAL A 617 -12.16 -10.80 39.45
CA VAL A 617 -11.24 -10.28 38.43
C VAL A 617 -10.39 -9.14 39.00
N LYS A 618 -9.14 -9.01 38.54
CA LYS A 618 -8.26 -7.91 38.96
C LYS A 618 -8.79 -6.56 38.44
N PRO A 619 -8.66 -5.45 39.21
CA PRO A 619 -9.13 -4.12 38.79
C PRO A 619 -8.51 -3.55 37.49
N SER A 620 -7.51 -4.21 36.92
CA SER A 620 -6.77 -3.80 35.73
C SER A 620 -7.29 -4.41 34.41
N GLU A 621 -8.32 -5.25 34.44
CA GLU A 621 -8.92 -5.79 33.21
C GLU A 621 -10.16 -5.00 32.79
N ASP A 622 -10.35 -4.81 31.48
CA ASP A 622 -11.50 -4.09 30.95
C ASP A 622 -12.76 -4.98 31.01
N LEU A 623 -13.55 -4.78 32.07
CA LEU A 623 -14.71 -5.61 32.40
C LEU A 623 -15.96 -5.30 31.57
N LYS A 624 -16.03 -4.11 30.93
CA LYS A 624 -17.25 -3.56 30.30
C LYS A 624 -18.01 -4.53 29.39
N PHE A 625 -17.28 -5.38 28.65
CA PHE A 625 -17.86 -6.24 27.60
C PHE A 625 -17.74 -7.74 27.89
N LYS A 626 -17.26 -8.14 29.06
CA LYS A 626 -17.23 -9.56 29.47
C LYS A 626 -18.59 -9.98 30.02
N ASN A 627 -19.01 -11.20 29.66
CA ASN A 627 -20.18 -11.84 30.24
C ASN A 627 -19.76 -12.69 31.43
N PHE A 628 -20.59 -12.69 32.48
CA PHE A 628 -20.35 -13.46 33.70
C PHE A 628 -21.60 -14.23 34.11
N PHE A 629 -21.39 -15.47 34.51
CA PHE A 629 -22.41 -16.32 35.12
C PHE A 629 -21.98 -16.63 36.55
N GLN A 630 -22.84 -16.35 37.52
CA GLN A 630 -22.53 -16.53 38.94
C GLN A 630 -23.62 -17.36 39.62
N THR A 631 -23.21 -18.13 40.62
CA THR A 631 -24.13 -18.90 41.45
C THR A 631 -23.91 -18.53 42.91
N LYS A 632 -24.98 -18.11 43.58
CA LYS A 632 -25.00 -17.75 45.02
C LYS A 632 -26.05 -18.62 45.76
N ILE A 633 -26.25 -19.87 45.32
CA ILE A 633 -27.24 -20.81 45.86
C ILE A 633 -26.82 -21.32 47.24
N VAL A 634 -27.71 -21.15 48.22
CA VAL A 634 -27.55 -21.67 49.58
C VAL A 634 -28.32 -22.98 49.75
N GLY A 635 -27.70 -23.99 50.36
CA GLY A 635 -28.36 -25.23 50.76
C GLY A 635 -28.62 -26.26 49.64
N GLY A 636 -28.00 -26.13 48.46
CA GLY A 636 -27.99 -27.18 47.44
C GLY A 636 -29.32 -27.46 46.73
N LYS A 637 -30.27 -26.51 46.76
CA LYS A 637 -31.61 -26.64 46.12
C LYS A 637 -31.58 -26.97 44.63
N ILE A 638 -30.52 -26.57 43.93
CA ILE A 638 -30.21 -26.98 42.56
C ILE A 638 -28.85 -27.69 42.61
N SER A 639 -28.75 -28.87 42.00
CA SER A 639 -27.49 -29.61 41.94
C SER A 639 -26.48 -28.94 40.99
N GLU A 640 -25.19 -29.13 41.24
CA GLU A 640 -24.11 -28.60 40.37
C GLU A 640 -24.28 -29.01 38.90
N LYS A 641 -24.77 -30.24 38.66
CA LYS A 641 -25.10 -30.75 37.33
C LYS A 641 -26.13 -29.88 36.60
N PHE A 642 -27.16 -29.41 37.31
CA PHE A 642 -28.17 -28.50 36.74
C PHE A 642 -27.66 -27.06 36.65
N LEU A 643 -26.79 -26.60 37.56
CA LEU A 643 -26.10 -25.32 37.44
C LEU A 643 -25.20 -25.24 36.20
N MET A 644 -24.48 -26.31 35.85
CA MET A 644 -23.74 -26.40 34.59
C MET A 644 -24.66 -26.36 33.36
N ALA A 645 -25.89 -26.88 33.46
CA ALA A 645 -26.88 -26.78 32.39
C ALA A 645 -27.48 -25.36 32.28
N CYS A 646 -27.63 -24.65 33.40
CA CYS A 646 -27.94 -23.21 33.41
C CYS A 646 -26.83 -22.40 32.76
N ASN A 647 -25.56 -22.63 33.11
CA ASN A 647 -24.43 -21.91 32.50
C ASN A 647 -24.40 -22.08 30.97
N LYS A 648 -24.57 -23.31 30.46
CA LYS A 648 -24.70 -23.55 29.02
C LYS A 648 -25.89 -22.83 28.38
N GLY A 649 -27.02 -22.72 29.10
CA GLY A 649 -28.18 -21.97 28.63
C GLY A 649 -27.96 -20.46 28.61
N PHE A 650 -27.15 -19.93 29.53
CA PHE A 650 -26.67 -18.55 29.50
C PHE A 650 -25.73 -18.31 28.32
N ASP A 651 -24.75 -19.20 28.10
CA ASP A 651 -23.84 -19.13 26.96
C ASP A 651 -24.59 -19.11 25.61
N ASP A 652 -25.61 -19.97 25.43
CA ASP A 652 -26.47 -19.98 24.24
C ASP A 652 -27.16 -18.61 24.01
N CYS A 653 -27.70 -18.01 25.07
CA CYS A 653 -28.35 -16.70 25.01
C CYS A 653 -27.35 -15.58 24.75
N CYS A 654 -26.09 -15.72 25.20
CA CYS A 654 -25.02 -14.80 24.87
C CYS A 654 -24.57 -14.90 23.41
N GLU A 655 -24.67 -16.08 22.77
CA GLU A 655 -24.42 -16.21 21.33
C GLU A 655 -25.50 -15.53 20.47
N ARG A 656 -26.77 -15.59 20.88
CA ARG A 656 -27.91 -15.00 20.14
C ARG A 656 -28.84 -14.21 21.07
N GLY A 657 -28.64 -12.90 21.12
CA GLY A 657 -29.45 -11.95 21.88
C GLY A 657 -30.89 -11.79 21.36
N PRO A 658 -31.81 -11.33 22.22
CA PRO A 658 -33.24 -11.28 21.93
C PRO A 658 -33.74 -10.07 21.12
N LEU A 659 -32.94 -9.01 20.91
CA LEU A 659 -33.38 -7.83 20.15
C LEU A 659 -33.22 -8.00 18.63
N ILE A 660 -32.00 -8.35 18.20
CA ILE A 660 -31.61 -8.43 16.78
C ILE A 660 -30.87 -9.73 16.43
N GLY A 661 -30.81 -10.69 17.36
CA GLY A 661 -30.11 -11.96 17.17
C GLY A 661 -28.59 -11.85 17.18
N ALA A 662 -28.05 -10.76 17.75
CA ALA A 662 -26.60 -10.52 17.79
C ALA A 662 -25.98 -10.98 19.12
N LYS A 663 -24.66 -11.18 19.14
CA LYS A 663 -23.95 -11.58 20.36
C LYS A 663 -24.13 -10.56 21.48
N VAL A 664 -24.47 -11.04 22.66
CA VAL A 664 -24.62 -10.23 23.88
C VAL A 664 -23.27 -10.03 24.54
N LEU A 665 -22.98 -8.82 25.01
CA LEU A 665 -21.77 -8.46 25.76
C LEU A 665 -22.11 -7.70 27.03
N GLY A 666 -21.25 -7.78 28.05
CA GLY A 666 -21.37 -7.00 29.28
C GLY A 666 -22.54 -7.39 30.19
N VAL A 667 -22.99 -8.65 30.17
CA VAL A 667 -24.08 -9.14 31.03
C VAL A 667 -23.54 -10.03 32.15
N ASN A 668 -23.94 -9.73 33.40
CA ASN A 668 -23.74 -10.59 34.56
C ASN A 668 -25.09 -11.19 35.00
N MET A 669 -25.24 -12.52 34.94
CA MET A 669 -26.41 -13.27 35.41
C MET A 669 -26.06 -14.04 36.69
N ILE A 670 -26.76 -13.72 37.78
CA ILE A 670 -26.57 -14.32 39.10
C ILE A 670 -27.80 -15.17 39.42
N ILE A 671 -27.62 -16.48 39.64
CA ILE A 671 -28.66 -17.37 40.18
C ILE A 671 -28.46 -17.49 41.70
N ASP A 672 -29.46 -17.08 42.47
CA ASP A 672 -29.45 -17.11 43.94
C ASP A 672 -30.35 -18.21 44.53
N ASP A 673 -31.48 -18.52 43.88
CA ASP A 673 -32.45 -19.51 44.34
C ASP A 673 -33.15 -20.24 43.18
N GLY A 674 -33.90 -21.30 43.47
CA GLY A 674 -34.68 -22.06 42.50
C GLY A 674 -35.24 -23.36 43.08
N ALA A 675 -35.82 -24.19 42.22
CA ALA A 675 -36.42 -25.46 42.64
C ALA A 675 -36.32 -26.56 41.57
N THR A 676 -36.11 -27.79 42.06
CA THR A 676 -36.08 -29.03 41.29
C THR A 676 -37.30 -29.91 41.62
N HIS A 677 -37.77 -30.71 40.67
CA HIS A 677 -38.71 -31.81 40.92
C HIS A 677 -37.97 -33.16 40.77
N PRO A 678 -38.11 -34.13 41.69
CA PRO A 678 -37.29 -35.35 41.68
C PRO A 678 -37.39 -36.21 40.41
N VAL A 679 -38.51 -36.13 39.68
CA VAL A 679 -38.79 -36.96 38.50
C VAL A 679 -38.74 -36.17 37.19
N ASP A 680 -39.16 -34.89 37.21
CA ASP A 680 -39.34 -34.09 35.99
C ASP A 680 -38.21 -33.08 35.74
N SER A 681 -37.24 -32.94 36.66
CA SER A 681 -36.07 -32.09 36.44
C SER A 681 -35.00 -32.77 35.60
N SER A 682 -34.61 -32.11 34.52
CA SER A 682 -33.57 -32.54 33.59
C SER A 682 -32.66 -31.37 33.21
N GLU A 683 -31.46 -31.66 32.69
CA GLU A 683 -30.54 -30.64 32.17
C GLU A 683 -31.22 -29.77 31.10
N LEU A 684 -32.02 -30.39 30.22
CA LEU A 684 -32.78 -29.67 29.19
C LEU A 684 -33.80 -28.71 29.81
N ALA A 685 -34.52 -29.13 30.85
CA ALA A 685 -35.48 -28.27 31.55
C ALA A 685 -34.79 -27.04 32.17
N PHE A 686 -33.63 -27.21 32.81
CA PHE A 686 -32.86 -26.10 33.39
C PHE A 686 -32.23 -25.19 32.32
N ARG A 687 -31.71 -25.74 31.22
CA ARG A 687 -31.21 -24.96 30.07
C ARG A 687 -32.32 -24.11 29.45
N THR A 688 -33.49 -24.69 29.21
CA THR A 688 -34.68 -23.98 28.69
C THR A 688 -35.23 -22.97 29.68
N ALA A 689 -35.30 -23.28 30.98
CA ALA A 689 -35.73 -22.33 32.01
C ALA A 689 -34.79 -21.11 32.07
N THR A 690 -33.48 -21.34 31.97
CA THR A 690 -32.47 -20.26 31.95
C THR A 690 -32.63 -19.37 30.72
N HIS A 691 -32.89 -19.95 29.53
CA HIS A 691 -33.13 -19.18 28.30
C HIS A 691 -34.33 -18.23 28.42
N TYR A 692 -35.46 -18.70 28.97
CA TYR A 692 -36.63 -17.85 29.18
C TYR A 692 -36.41 -16.81 30.31
N ALA A 693 -35.77 -17.20 31.41
CA ALA A 693 -35.40 -16.30 32.50
C ALA A 693 -34.50 -15.15 32.00
N PHE A 694 -33.47 -15.48 31.22
CA PHE A 694 -32.60 -14.52 30.56
C PHE A 694 -33.39 -13.58 29.65
N THR A 695 -34.25 -14.13 28.77
CA THR A 695 -35.04 -13.34 27.82
C THR A 695 -35.98 -12.36 28.54
N GLU A 696 -36.63 -12.77 29.62
CA GLU A 696 -37.49 -11.90 30.42
C GLU A 696 -36.70 -10.82 31.18
N ALA A 697 -35.59 -11.21 31.82
CA ALA A 697 -34.70 -10.27 32.51
C ALA A 697 -34.09 -9.24 31.54
N PHE A 698 -33.68 -9.66 30.35
CA PHE A 698 -33.01 -8.83 29.35
C PHE A 698 -33.92 -7.70 28.87
N ASN A 699 -35.16 -8.04 28.54
CA ASN A 699 -36.15 -7.06 28.11
C ASN A 699 -36.52 -6.05 29.20
N LYS A 700 -36.42 -6.43 30.48
CA LYS A 700 -36.64 -5.52 31.63
C LYS A 700 -35.41 -4.69 32.00
N SER A 701 -34.19 -5.15 31.68
CA SER A 701 -32.91 -4.53 32.10
C SER A 701 -32.43 -3.35 31.24
N GLN A 702 -33.35 -2.65 30.56
CA GLN A 702 -33.03 -1.58 29.59
C GLN A 702 -32.05 -2.05 28.50
N PRO A 703 -32.50 -2.92 27.57
CA PRO A 703 -31.62 -3.51 26.57
C PRO A 703 -31.23 -2.50 25.49
N VAL A 704 -29.95 -2.53 25.11
CA VAL A 704 -29.30 -1.59 24.19
C VAL A 704 -28.54 -2.35 23.10
N ILE A 705 -28.48 -1.76 21.90
CA ILE A 705 -27.64 -2.27 20.81
C ILE A 705 -26.34 -1.46 20.82
N LEU A 706 -25.21 -2.14 20.69
CA LEU A 706 -23.89 -1.52 20.58
C LEU A 706 -23.38 -1.59 19.14
N GLU A 707 -22.75 -0.52 18.67
CA GLU A 707 -22.01 -0.46 17.41
C GLU A 707 -20.50 -0.37 17.64
N PRO A 708 -19.68 -0.92 16.72
CA PRO A 708 -18.24 -0.77 16.76
C PRO A 708 -17.83 0.65 16.34
N ILE A 709 -17.07 1.31 17.21
CA ILE A 709 -16.43 2.59 16.97
C ILE A 709 -15.00 2.34 16.49
N MET A 710 -14.64 3.04 15.42
CA MET A 710 -13.32 3.03 14.82
C MET A 710 -12.57 4.29 15.24
N ASN A 711 -11.32 4.14 15.67
CA ASN A 711 -10.36 5.25 15.68
C ASN A 711 -9.92 5.47 14.23
N VAL A 712 -10.14 6.66 13.69
CA VAL A 712 -9.86 7.06 12.32
C VAL A 712 -8.81 8.16 12.32
N VAL A 713 -7.67 7.90 11.69
CA VAL A 713 -6.61 8.88 11.48
C VAL A 713 -6.62 9.27 10.01
N ILE A 714 -6.74 10.56 9.72
CA ILE A 714 -6.70 11.11 8.35
C ILE A 714 -5.44 11.93 8.19
N THR A 715 -4.66 11.65 7.16
CA THR A 715 -3.48 12.44 6.77
C THR A 715 -3.77 13.11 5.43
N ALA A 716 -3.67 14.44 5.37
CA ALA A 716 -3.88 15.21 4.15
C ALA A 716 -3.12 16.55 4.17
N PRO A 717 -2.95 17.22 3.01
CA PRO A 717 -2.36 18.56 2.97
C PRO A 717 -3.22 19.63 3.66
N ILE A 718 -2.56 20.58 4.32
CA ILE A 718 -3.18 21.62 5.20
C ILE A 718 -4.29 22.40 4.48
N GLU A 719 -4.16 22.64 3.17
CA GLU A 719 -5.18 23.29 2.33
C GLU A 719 -6.57 22.62 2.37
N PHE A 720 -6.66 21.34 2.75
CA PHE A 720 -7.92 20.59 2.86
C PHE A 720 -8.40 20.34 4.29
N GLN A 721 -7.75 20.91 5.31
CA GLN A 721 -8.07 20.68 6.72
C GLN A 721 -9.54 20.96 7.05
N GLY A 722 -10.06 22.13 6.66
CA GLY A 722 -11.47 22.49 6.87
C GLY A 722 -12.46 21.55 6.15
N ALA A 723 -12.08 21.01 4.99
CA ALA A 723 -12.91 20.06 4.25
C ALA A 723 -12.98 18.69 4.95
N CYS A 724 -11.87 18.23 5.53
CA CYS A 724 -11.79 16.96 6.27
C CYS A 724 -12.55 17.03 7.60
N ILE A 725 -12.40 18.12 8.36
CA ILE A 725 -13.19 18.40 9.57
C ILE A 725 -14.68 18.46 9.24
N GLY A 726 -15.05 19.14 8.15
CA GLY A 726 -16.44 19.19 7.67
C GLY A 726 -16.99 17.83 7.21
N LEU A 727 -16.14 16.89 6.81
CA LEU A 727 -16.51 15.51 6.49
C LEU A 727 -16.79 14.68 7.74
N ILE A 728 -15.88 14.69 8.72
CA ILE A 728 -16.05 13.94 9.99
C ILE A 728 -17.30 14.40 10.73
N ASN A 729 -17.55 15.71 10.80
CA ASN A 729 -18.78 16.26 11.40
C ASN A 729 -20.06 15.78 10.69
N LYS A 730 -20.04 15.61 9.35
CA LYS A 730 -21.17 15.03 8.59
C LYS A 730 -21.37 13.53 8.86
N LEU A 731 -20.33 12.81 9.28
CA LEU A 731 -20.39 11.42 9.70
C LEU A 731 -20.74 11.25 11.19
N GLN A 732 -20.99 12.35 11.90
CA GLN A 732 -21.22 12.38 13.36
C GLN A 732 -20.04 11.83 14.17
N GLY A 733 -18.81 11.96 13.63
CA GLY A 733 -17.59 11.57 14.33
C GLY A 733 -17.17 12.59 15.38
N ILE A 734 -16.47 12.12 16.41
CA ILE A 734 -15.90 12.93 17.48
C ILE A 734 -14.42 13.16 17.16
N ILE A 735 -14.04 14.42 16.92
CA ILE A 735 -12.64 14.79 16.71
C ILE A 735 -11.96 14.90 18.08
N HIS A 736 -10.83 14.22 18.26
CA HIS A 736 -10.02 14.29 19.48
C HIS A 736 -8.89 15.29 19.35
N ASP A 737 -8.12 15.21 18.26
CA ASP A 737 -6.94 16.05 18.05
C ASP A 737 -6.70 16.35 16.56
N THR A 738 -5.90 17.37 16.28
CA THR A 738 -5.47 17.76 14.93
C THR A 738 -4.04 18.27 14.96
N GLU A 739 -3.09 17.38 14.68
CA GLU A 739 -1.67 17.69 14.59
C GLU A 739 -1.36 18.33 13.24
N ASN A 740 -0.67 19.47 13.23
CA ASN A 740 -0.24 20.14 12.00
C ASN A 740 1.29 20.04 11.85
N HIS A 741 1.75 19.47 10.73
CA HIS A 741 3.14 19.52 10.29
C HIS A 741 3.32 20.69 9.30
N ALA A 742 4.44 20.75 8.57
CA ALA A 742 4.72 21.85 7.65
C ALA A 742 3.83 21.87 6.40
N ASP A 743 3.62 20.70 5.76
CA ASP A 743 2.85 20.56 4.51
C ASP A 743 1.57 19.71 4.66
N GLU A 744 1.50 18.89 5.71
CA GLU A 744 0.42 17.93 5.97
C GLU A 744 -0.13 18.09 7.41
N PHE A 745 -1.35 17.64 7.65
CA PHE A 745 -1.95 17.53 8.98
C PHE A 745 -2.48 16.11 9.21
N ASN A 746 -2.47 15.68 10.47
CA ASN A 746 -3.11 14.46 10.93
C ASN A 746 -4.34 14.83 11.76
N LEU A 747 -5.50 14.25 11.43
CA LEU A 747 -6.76 14.44 12.15
C LEU A 747 -7.17 13.11 12.79
N ILE A 748 -7.25 13.07 14.12
CA ILE A 748 -7.60 11.88 14.90
C ILE A 748 -9.05 12.01 15.37
N SER A 749 -9.88 11.02 15.02
CA SER A 749 -11.32 11.06 15.28
C SER A 749 -11.94 9.69 15.51
N ASP A 750 -12.93 9.60 16.40
CA ASP A 750 -13.75 8.40 16.56
C ASP A 750 -14.99 8.46 15.66
N CYS A 751 -15.24 7.41 14.88
CA CYS A 751 -16.41 7.30 14.01
C CYS A 751 -17.06 5.91 14.10
N SER A 752 -18.39 5.84 14.00
CA SER A 752 -19.09 4.55 13.81
C SER A 752 -18.68 3.91 12.47
N LEU A 753 -18.34 2.62 12.50
CA LEU A 753 -18.07 1.83 11.30
C LEU A 753 -19.24 1.88 10.30
N SER A 754 -20.48 2.01 10.79
CA SER A 754 -21.68 2.07 9.93
C SER A 754 -21.74 3.35 9.08
N ASN A 755 -21.16 4.45 9.55
CA ASN A 755 -21.11 5.73 8.85
C ASN A 755 -19.89 5.83 7.91
N LEU A 756 -18.84 5.04 8.15
CA LEU A 756 -17.60 5.04 7.36
C LEU A 756 -17.71 4.35 5.99
N PHE A 757 -18.82 3.67 5.68
CA PHE A 757 -19.01 3.07 4.35
C PHE A 757 -19.02 4.14 3.23
N GLY A 758 -18.13 3.96 2.25
CA GLY A 758 -17.90 4.94 1.18
C GLY A 758 -17.17 6.22 1.63
N PHE A 759 -16.52 6.21 2.81
CA PHE A 759 -15.74 7.35 3.28
C PHE A 759 -14.53 7.64 2.37
N ALA A 760 -13.80 6.60 1.94
CA ALA A 760 -12.64 6.72 1.05
C ALA A 760 -12.93 7.60 -0.20
N SER A 761 -14.02 7.33 -0.91
CA SER A 761 -14.41 8.08 -2.11
C SER A 761 -14.76 9.54 -1.79
N LYS A 762 -15.42 9.81 -0.66
CA LYS A 762 -15.76 11.17 -0.21
C LYS A 762 -14.53 11.97 0.23
N LEU A 763 -13.59 11.33 0.96
CA LEU A 763 -12.33 11.92 1.40
C LEU A 763 -11.48 12.28 0.19
N ARG A 764 -11.27 11.35 -0.75
CA ARG A 764 -10.55 11.59 -2.00
C ARG A 764 -11.17 12.73 -2.82
N ALA A 765 -12.50 12.75 -2.98
CA ALA A 765 -13.17 13.85 -3.68
C ALA A 765 -12.93 15.22 -3.01
N SER A 766 -12.92 15.28 -1.69
CA SER A 766 -12.75 16.54 -0.92
C SER A 766 -11.29 17.00 -0.79
N THR A 767 -10.33 16.10 -0.99
CA THR A 767 -8.87 16.35 -0.88
C THR A 767 -8.15 16.29 -2.23
N GLN A 768 -8.89 16.32 -3.35
CA GLN A 768 -8.37 16.15 -4.71
C GLN A 768 -7.54 14.86 -4.90
N GLY A 769 -7.83 13.82 -4.11
CA GLY A 769 -7.14 12.54 -4.11
C GLY A 769 -5.82 12.52 -3.33
N LYS A 770 -5.51 13.56 -2.55
CA LYS A 770 -4.29 13.63 -1.71
C LYS A 770 -4.46 13.14 -0.28
N GLY A 771 -5.71 12.98 0.19
CA GLY A 771 -6.00 12.53 1.55
C GLY A 771 -6.03 11.01 1.67
N GLU A 772 -5.31 10.50 2.66
CA GLU A 772 -5.28 9.10 3.07
C GLU A 772 -5.92 8.95 4.47
N PHE A 773 -6.38 7.75 4.81
CA PHE A 773 -6.86 7.46 6.16
C PHE A 773 -6.58 6.01 6.54
N THR A 774 -6.34 5.78 7.82
CA THR A 774 -6.33 4.47 8.46
C THR A 774 -7.47 4.39 9.47
N MET A 775 -7.92 3.17 9.78
CA MET A 775 -8.94 2.96 10.80
C MET A 775 -8.72 1.66 11.58
N GLU A 776 -8.81 1.74 12.90
CA GLU A 776 -8.66 0.59 13.81
C GLU A 776 -9.89 0.47 14.72
N PHE A 777 -10.27 -0.74 15.10
CA PHE A 777 -11.35 -0.95 16.06
C PHE A 777 -10.92 -0.45 17.45
N LYS A 778 -11.71 0.44 18.04
CA LYS A 778 -11.45 1.03 19.35
C LYS A 778 -12.25 0.34 20.45
N GLU A 779 -13.56 0.50 20.42
CA GLU A 779 -14.49 -0.09 21.40
C GLU A 779 -15.91 -0.23 20.82
N TYR A 780 -16.82 -0.82 21.60
CA TYR A 780 -18.26 -0.81 21.30
C TYR A 780 -18.95 0.32 22.09
N GLN A 781 -19.83 1.08 21.44
CA GLN A 781 -20.64 2.11 22.10
C GLN A 781 -22.14 1.94 21.82
N PRO A 782 -23.04 2.38 22.71
CA PRO A 782 -24.48 2.41 22.48
C PRO A 782 -24.87 3.16 21.20
N VAL A 783 -25.68 2.54 20.34
CA VAL A 783 -26.22 3.20 19.15
C VAL A 783 -27.21 4.31 19.53
N LEU A 784 -27.37 5.31 18.66
CA LEU A 784 -28.41 6.32 18.81
C LEU A 784 -29.82 5.67 18.81
N PRO A 785 -30.79 6.13 19.64
CA PRO A 785 -32.12 5.51 19.75
C PRO A 785 -32.90 5.39 18.43
N ASN A 786 -32.68 6.32 17.49
CA ASN A 786 -33.29 6.28 16.16
C ASN A 786 -32.70 5.18 15.27
N VAL A 787 -31.43 4.80 15.46
CA VAL A 787 -30.78 3.68 14.78
C VAL A 787 -31.22 2.37 15.44
N GLN A 788 -31.28 2.31 16.77
CA GLN A 788 -31.75 1.14 17.52
C GLN A 788 -33.14 0.66 17.04
N LYS A 789 -34.10 1.59 16.93
CA LYS A 789 -35.46 1.30 16.47
C LYS A 789 -35.47 0.71 15.06
N LYS A 790 -34.71 1.29 14.12
CA LYS A 790 -34.60 0.78 12.74
C LYS A 790 -34.01 -0.63 12.69
N LEU A 791 -32.96 -0.90 13.46
CA LEU A 791 -32.34 -2.24 13.51
C LEU A 791 -33.32 -3.31 14.03
N ILE A 792 -34.12 -2.98 15.05
CA ILE A 792 -35.17 -3.88 15.59
C ILE A 792 -36.29 -4.11 14.57
N GLU A 793 -36.76 -3.07 13.89
CA GLU A 793 -37.77 -3.19 12.82
C GLU A 793 -37.27 -4.05 11.65
N ASP A 794 -36.03 -3.85 11.22
CA ASP A 794 -35.43 -4.61 10.12
C ASP A 794 -35.12 -6.06 10.50
N HIS A 795 -34.83 -6.34 11.77
CA HIS A 795 -34.77 -7.71 12.29
C HIS A 795 -36.15 -8.38 12.24
N ARG A 796 -37.20 -7.72 12.76
CA ARG A 796 -38.58 -8.23 12.73
C ARG A 796 -39.06 -8.53 11.31
N LYS A 797 -38.79 -7.64 10.34
CA LYS A 797 -39.10 -7.88 8.92
C LYS A 797 -38.36 -9.11 8.35
N LYS A 798 -37.11 -9.35 8.78
CA LYS A 798 -36.30 -10.52 8.37
C LYS A 798 -36.73 -11.83 9.02
N GLU A 799 -37.38 -11.81 10.18
CA GLU A 799 -37.97 -13.02 10.78
C GLU A 799 -39.32 -13.34 10.13
N GLN A 800 -40.19 -12.34 9.95
CA GLN A 800 -41.48 -12.50 9.23
C GLN A 800 -41.34 -12.95 7.77
N SER A 801 -40.18 -12.76 7.14
CA SER A 801 -39.88 -13.25 5.78
C SER A 801 -39.12 -14.58 5.74
N LYS A 802 -38.84 -15.19 6.90
CA LYS A 802 -38.38 -16.59 7.04
C LYS A 802 -39.51 -17.53 7.49
N GLU A 803 -40.53 -16.99 8.14
CA GLU A 803 -41.75 -17.72 8.55
C GLU A 803 -42.79 -17.84 7.41
N LYS A 804 -42.56 -17.16 6.29
CA LYS A 804 -43.28 -17.27 5.02
C LYS A 804 -42.43 -17.99 3.98
#